data_AF-A0A3Q7PG93-F1
#
_entry.id   AF-A0A3Q7PG93-F1
#
_cell.length_a   1.000
_cell.length_b   1.000
_cell.length_c   1.000
_cell.angle_alpha   90.00
_cell.angle_beta   90.00
_cell.angle_gamma   90.00
#
_symmetry.space_group_name_H-M   'P 1'
#
loop_
_entity.id
_entity.type
_entity.pdbx_description
1 polymer ?
#
loop_
_entity_poly.entity_id
_entity_poly.type
_entity_poly.pdbx_seq_one_letter_code
_entity_poly.pdbx_strand_id
1 'polypeptide(L)'
;MSVLTSPRGKVEVVHCRRTESQDIYCIKNLIRKFTQKLFGRLNIIYLLEKANLAVTLCNDKEAIMAQATFVDYPNWNVSNQDNWVSVFRELDSEIPCTPLNTLFLHLFVAVDEYSVGCCREIIRTVFKAVPELHFIFLIVPSYMSLGSTLITVFEQVGNIPSLTYDEDFAVHICHRHNHYPQLHIRNARVEDHDDLMPIFMRYDTLLKETYGEYFLAELIEAQDEENHAVVCEVEGVAVGFMSVCSRVNMQLLHECFDLGPFHGLCIPHPDDVLQPPEELSIKGSQDAELGTSNHSSPEIVEEPREPVSPEAMEGIQGRITEEATAEELLSVVHSGNTSEMEDIENLTQQSTMGDTDGCVSCLRLASISMPKETSDFRPIYKGASAAFCIQLFCIEEKYEARSLDFMNFVFSLFPDKNFCIISLPHLTPEFALIQNFVKIVPFNNCTLEQDLYVFHRAGLLKSIKIRLATLLDTPGVENLVSTLMLNKSILEDLKQYNEARRDHDGTPMKAFVAEVAEQIVGIAVIRDEMDVEYIRSHYNIEDFIFFSHHQREEHGHLYHFALNPVFRHYTKFFLKEILRLGYKSCLYYPVYPQIREGKFQSSYAHSLTSALHYLVPVRPRRQIVYPLEKLGINAPSKAVSKDPLSYALNHTNRKLTLEPKITVNAKIVVVGASNVGISFLETLVFCSHLKFSNLTLISTHGLPGKKLLGTEQRKFLASDHCFHDQDYALMSLCSWVNVVVGRMIAIDRAAKHVVLSKEEIVLYDHLILCTGQQYQVPCPTGADISQHVTNREIPNSGKQQYTDKVPCNHFTLNDEEDCCKALSWIRNNSIIAEGNVIVYGNTIDTYTTVETLLNIGVRGSYIHLVQPPPTSTITCINNYSVESAVEEALRAAGVTVYRDALLAQWNEGRDPDPIRSACFTTPTKPFRLPCSMFFSFCEKNVDYETFKALNDACLVYDGRLVIDTNFHTNDIAIRAAGSLTKFSNKYYSNEWTHSSFSSKEIGFQLAAAMLSLFDPTLEPVTEPPADLDRLIPMYKGAKIQGGILPGSYHYLHIAKPAIPTPLEVQMAQPNFGLEIVTGNAKNGTYFRIHINKYKMVETITCLSKEPFPASNYIRLFGQHEQLLNNLCARYEDKLIPDLYSYFMEPWCMALFHDRFIDLRKELRQILTSKEEEDLPSIEQLARQIEDEEINLKEKPRKYLKRVYQETIYKSLVEKSILDYLHYNHYHLPMYAWPGII
;
A
#
# COMPACT_ATOMS: atom_id res chain seq x y z
N MET A 1 -30.52 5.78 12.85
CA MET A 1 -31.65 4.84 12.74
C MET A 1 -32.93 5.64 12.57
N SER A 2 -33.91 5.09 11.86
CA SER A 2 -35.19 5.73 11.53
C SER A 2 -36.35 4.82 11.95
N VAL A 3 -37.52 5.39 12.24
CA VAL A 3 -38.68 4.62 12.70
C VAL A 3 -39.74 4.57 11.59
N LEU A 4 -40.10 3.36 11.17
CA LEU A 4 -41.17 3.12 10.19
C LEU A 4 -42.44 2.65 10.89
N THR A 5 -43.59 3.18 10.46
CA THR A 5 -44.91 2.76 10.96
C THR A 5 -45.71 2.16 9.81
N SER A 6 -46.22 0.94 9.99
CA SER A 6 -47.07 0.29 8.99
C SER A 6 -48.46 0.93 8.94
N PRO A 7 -49.23 0.73 7.85
CA PRO A 7 -50.63 1.16 7.78
C PRO A 7 -51.52 0.56 8.88
N ARG A 8 -51.05 -0.50 9.56
CA ARG A 8 -51.73 -1.17 10.69
C ARG A 8 -51.22 -0.71 12.06
N GLY A 9 -50.34 0.29 12.10
CA GLY A 9 -49.79 0.87 13.34
C GLY A 9 -48.61 0.10 13.95
N LYS A 10 -48.03 -0.88 13.25
CA LYS A 10 -46.85 -1.61 13.74
C LYS A 10 -45.60 -0.79 13.47
N VAL A 11 -44.74 -0.65 14.48
CA VAL A 11 -43.54 0.17 14.41
C VAL A 11 -42.30 -0.72 14.30
N GLU A 12 -41.40 -0.40 13.37
CA GLU A 12 -40.10 -1.05 13.19
C GLU A 12 -39.02 0.03 13.14
N VAL A 13 -37.92 -0.18 13.86
CA VAL A 13 -36.72 0.66 13.74
C VAL A 13 -35.85 0.07 12.65
N VAL A 14 -35.36 0.93 11.77
CA VAL A 14 -34.57 0.56 10.59
C VAL A 14 -33.31 1.38 10.48
N HIS A 15 -32.31 0.80 9.82
CA HIS A 15 -31.09 1.48 9.43
C HIS A 15 -30.70 1.08 8.00
N CYS A 16 -29.97 1.96 7.33
CA CYS A 16 -29.50 1.74 5.96
C CYS A 16 -28.02 1.38 5.96
N ARG A 17 -27.64 0.43 5.10
CA ARG A 17 -26.25 0.17 4.73
C ARG A 17 -26.13 -0.07 3.23
N ARG A 18 -24.90 -0.10 2.71
CA ARG A 18 -24.67 -0.52 1.31
C ARG A 18 -25.05 -2.00 1.17
N THR A 19 -25.54 -2.37 -0.01
CA THR A 19 -25.88 -3.77 -0.30
C THR A 19 -24.64 -4.64 -0.38
N GLU A 20 -24.68 -5.78 0.30
CA GLU A 20 -23.61 -6.77 0.32
C GLU A 20 -23.97 -8.01 -0.51
N SER A 21 -22.97 -8.81 -0.87
CA SER A 21 -23.18 -10.04 -1.64
C SER A 21 -24.07 -11.06 -0.91
N GLN A 22 -24.01 -11.10 0.43
CA GLN A 22 -24.86 -11.95 1.25
C GLN A 22 -26.36 -11.60 1.16
N ASP A 23 -26.68 -10.35 0.80
CA ASP A 23 -28.07 -9.89 0.69
C ASP A 23 -28.80 -10.50 -0.53
N ILE A 24 -28.06 -11.03 -1.51
CA ILE A 24 -28.60 -11.48 -2.81
C ILE A 24 -29.75 -12.49 -2.66
N TYR A 25 -29.64 -13.43 -1.71
CA TYR A 25 -30.69 -14.44 -1.48
C TYR A 25 -32.00 -13.79 -1.01
N CYS A 26 -31.90 -12.92 -0.01
CA CYS A 26 -33.04 -12.18 0.54
C CYS A 26 -33.66 -11.23 -0.48
N ILE A 27 -32.84 -10.53 -1.28
CA ILE A 27 -33.32 -9.67 -2.38
C ILE A 27 -34.13 -10.48 -3.38
N LYS A 28 -33.64 -11.67 -3.79
CA LYS A 28 -34.37 -12.56 -4.72
C LYS A 28 -35.74 -12.98 -4.16
N ASN A 29 -35.86 -13.20 -2.86
CA ASN A 29 -37.13 -13.57 -2.21
C ASN A 29 -38.14 -12.42 -2.19
N LEU A 30 -37.68 -11.16 -2.24
CA LEU A 30 -38.55 -9.98 -2.30
C LEU A 30 -39.02 -9.65 -3.74
N ILE A 31 -38.41 -10.25 -4.77
CA ILE A 31 -38.80 -10.01 -6.17
C ILE A 31 -40.14 -10.67 -6.48
N ARG A 32 -41.08 -9.86 -7.00
CA ARG A 32 -42.43 -10.32 -7.37
C ARG A 32 -42.63 -10.22 -8.88
N LYS A 33 -43.71 -10.84 -9.37
CA LYS A 33 -44.14 -10.70 -10.78
C LYS A 33 -44.34 -9.23 -11.20
N PHE A 34 -44.78 -8.38 -10.27
CA PHE A 34 -44.92 -6.94 -10.50
C PHE A 34 -43.55 -6.25 -10.68
N THR A 35 -42.56 -6.56 -9.83
CA THR A 35 -41.18 -6.06 -9.96
C THR A 35 -40.57 -6.43 -11.32
N GLN A 36 -40.73 -7.69 -11.76
CA GLN A 36 -40.23 -8.16 -13.05
C GLN A 36 -40.89 -7.46 -14.26
N LYS A 37 -42.12 -6.97 -14.09
CA LYS A 37 -42.84 -6.21 -15.11
C LYS A 37 -42.34 -4.76 -15.21
N LEU A 38 -42.00 -4.13 -14.09
CA LEU A 38 -41.48 -2.76 -14.05
C LEU A 38 -40.03 -2.65 -14.51
N PHE A 39 -39.17 -3.57 -14.04
CA PHE A 39 -37.72 -3.50 -14.21
C PHE A 39 -37.15 -4.57 -15.15
N GLY A 40 -38.00 -5.45 -15.70
CA GLY A 40 -37.58 -6.56 -16.55
C GLY A 40 -37.04 -7.77 -15.78
N ARG A 41 -36.55 -8.77 -16.53
CA ARG A 41 -35.87 -9.94 -15.95
C ARG A 41 -34.41 -9.60 -15.69
N LEU A 42 -34.10 -9.34 -14.42
CA LEU A 42 -32.76 -8.90 -14.00
C LEU A 42 -31.93 -10.06 -13.42
N ASN A 43 -30.67 -10.13 -13.82
CA ASN A 43 -29.66 -10.86 -13.06
C ASN A 43 -29.15 -9.96 -11.94
N ILE A 44 -29.60 -10.22 -10.70
CA ILE A 44 -29.27 -9.39 -9.52
C ILE A 44 -27.77 -9.31 -9.27
N ILE A 45 -27.04 -10.40 -9.49
CA ILE A 45 -25.59 -10.44 -9.27
C ILE A 45 -24.91 -9.48 -10.24
N TYR A 46 -25.26 -9.61 -11.53
CA TYR A 46 -24.73 -8.73 -12.58
C TYR A 46 -25.11 -7.26 -12.36
N LEU A 47 -26.36 -6.99 -11.94
CA LEU A 47 -26.83 -5.63 -11.68
C LEU A 47 -26.09 -4.99 -10.51
N LEU A 48 -25.96 -5.70 -9.38
CA LEU A 48 -25.19 -5.21 -8.24
C LEU A 48 -23.71 -5.02 -8.59
N GLU A 49 -23.17 -5.86 -9.49
CA GLU A 49 -21.80 -5.74 -9.97
C GLU A 49 -21.54 -4.45 -10.75
N LYS A 50 -22.50 -4.01 -11.56
CA LYS A 50 -22.37 -2.85 -12.43
C LYS A 50 -22.97 -1.57 -11.82
N ALA A 51 -23.58 -1.65 -10.64
CA ALA A 51 -24.22 -0.52 -9.99
C ALA A 51 -23.21 0.54 -9.53
N ASN A 52 -23.62 1.82 -9.58
CA ASN A 52 -22.87 2.89 -8.94
C ASN A 52 -23.16 2.93 -7.43
N LEU A 53 -24.43 2.69 -7.05
CA LEU A 53 -24.86 2.66 -5.65
C LEU A 53 -25.98 1.63 -5.46
N ALA A 54 -25.87 0.80 -4.42
CA ALA A 54 -26.93 -0.11 -4.00
C ALA A 54 -27.10 0.01 -2.48
N VAL A 55 -28.34 0.17 -2.03
CA VAL A 55 -28.68 0.43 -0.63
C VAL A 55 -29.66 -0.64 -0.14
N THR A 56 -29.34 -1.24 1.00
CA THR A 56 -30.16 -2.19 1.73
C THR A 56 -30.69 -1.52 3.01
N LEU A 57 -31.97 -1.71 3.29
CA LEU A 57 -32.60 -1.28 4.54
C LEU A 57 -32.85 -2.51 5.42
N CYS A 58 -32.30 -2.50 6.63
CA CYS A 58 -32.42 -3.56 7.62
C CYS A 58 -33.21 -3.07 8.84
N ASN A 59 -33.87 -3.98 9.55
CA ASN A 59 -34.39 -3.70 10.89
C ASN A 59 -33.33 -3.98 11.98
N ASP A 60 -33.67 -3.75 13.25
CA ASP A 60 -32.78 -4.01 14.40
C ASP A 60 -32.29 -5.46 14.55
N LYS A 61 -32.92 -6.41 13.83
CA LYS A 61 -32.53 -7.83 13.81
C LYS A 61 -31.70 -8.18 12.57
N GLU A 62 -31.17 -7.19 11.85
CA GLU A 62 -30.47 -7.35 10.57
C GLU A 62 -31.31 -8.04 9.46
N ALA A 63 -32.64 -8.06 9.61
CA ALA A 63 -33.51 -8.60 8.57
C ALA A 63 -33.75 -7.56 7.47
N ILE A 64 -33.58 -7.96 6.21
CA ILE A 64 -33.73 -7.08 5.05
C ILE A 64 -35.19 -6.72 4.84
N MET A 65 -35.49 -5.43 4.93
CA MET A 65 -36.82 -4.84 4.75
C MET A 65 -37.03 -4.31 3.34
N ALA A 66 -35.99 -3.76 2.71
CA ALA A 66 -36.03 -3.26 1.34
C ALA A 66 -34.63 -3.13 0.73
N GLN A 67 -34.57 -3.05 -0.60
CA GLN A 67 -33.34 -2.82 -1.34
C GLN A 67 -33.61 -2.01 -2.61
N ALA A 68 -32.67 -1.12 -2.96
CA ALA A 68 -32.70 -0.39 -4.22
C ALA A 68 -31.33 -0.30 -4.88
N THR A 69 -31.29 -0.37 -6.21
CA THR A 69 -30.06 -0.26 -7.01
C THR A 69 -30.13 0.92 -7.97
N PHE A 70 -29.05 1.70 -8.02
CA PHE A 70 -28.92 2.93 -8.80
C PHE A 70 -27.72 2.88 -9.73
N VAL A 71 -27.91 3.36 -10.96
CA VAL A 71 -26.90 3.37 -12.02
C VAL A 71 -26.92 4.74 -12.73
N ASP A 72 -25.84 5.08 -13.43
CA ASP A 72 -25.65 6.36 -14.13
C ASP A 72 -26.16 6.41 -15.58
N TYR A 73 -26.93 5.40 -15.99
CA TYR A 73 -27.64 5.35 -17.27
C TYR A 73 -29.03 4.71 -17.11
N PRO A 74 -29.96 4.94 -18.06
CA PRO A 74 -31.30 4.34 -18.06
C PRO A 74 -31.39 2.82 -17.85
N ASN A 75 -32.41 2.35 -17.12
CA ASN A 75 -32.67 0.93 -16.88
C ASN A 75 -33.26 0.17 -18.08
N TRP A 76 -33.78 0.91 -19.07
CA TRP A 76 -34.28 0.38 -20.34
C TRP A 76 -33.53 1.00 -21.52
N ASN A 77 -33.55 0.33 -22.67
CA ASN A 77 -32.87 0.76 -23.89
C ASN A 77 -33.59 1.93 -24.60
N VAL A 78 -33.87 3.02 -23.88
CA VAL A 78 -34.42 4.26 -24.43
C VAL A 78 -33.33 5.18 -24.98
N SER A 79 -32.09 5.01 -24.50
CA SER A 79 -30.93 5.77 -24.98
C SER A 79 -29.65 5.00 -24.67
N ASN A 80 -28.60 5.23 -25.45
CA ASN A 80 -27.27 4.73 -25.12
C ASN A 80 -26.72 5.41 -23.85
N GLN A 81 -25.85 4.69 -23.13
CA GLN A 81 -25.32 5.19 -21.87
C GLN A 81 -24.50 6.48 -22.02
N ASP A 82 -23.95 6.79 -23.19
CA ASP A 82 -23.15 7.97 -23.48
C ASP A 82 -24.00 9.21 -23.83
N ASN A 83 -25.17 9.01 -24.44
CA ASN A 83 -25.98 10.07 -25.06
C ASN A 83 -27.34 10.32 -24.38
N TRP A 84 -27.65 9.72 -23.24
CA TRP A 84 -28.97 9.87 -22.60
C TRP A 84 -29.36 11.33 -22.30
N VAL A 85 -28.37 12.21 -22.04
CA VAL A 85 -28.61 13.62 -21.68
C VAL A 85 -29.34 14.39 -22.80
N SER A 86 -29.04 14.11 -24.07
CA SER A 86 -29.70 14.81 -25.18
C SER A 86 -31.17 14.43 -25.28
N VAL A 87 -31.47 13.13 -25.19
CA VAL A 87 -32.83 12.59 -25.23
C VAL A 87 -33.70 13.17 -24.11
N PHE A 88 -33.16 13.30 -22.90
CA PHE A 88 -33.92 13.83 -21.76
C PHE A 88 -34.10 15.35 -21.80
N ARG A 89 -33.18 16.10 -22.42
CA ARG A 89 -33.38 17.54 -22.70
C ARG A 89 -34.41 17.80 -23.80
N GLU A 90 -34.54 16.89 -24.76
CA GLU A 90 -35.60 16.95 -25.77
C GLU A 90 -36.98 16.65 -25.16
N LEU A 91 -37.03 15.78 -24.14
CA LEU A 91 -38.25 15.51 -23.39
C LEU A 91 -38.70 16.76 -22.61
N ASP A 92 -37.80 17.36 -21.85
CA ASP A 92 -38.07 18.58 -21.08
C ASP A 92 -36.79 19.42 -20.92
N SER A 93 -36.74 20.56 -21.62
CA SER A 93 -35.60 21.47 -21.57
C SER A 93 -35.49 22.24 -20.25
N GLU A 94 -36.55 22.28 -19.44
CA GLU A 94 -36.55 22.99 -18.16
C GLU A 94 -35.87 22.19 -17.05
N ILE A 95 -35.67 20.88 -17.23
CA ILE A 95 -34.99 20.02 -16.26
C ILE A 95 -33.48 20.03 -16.53
N PRO A 96 -32.64 20.66 -15.68
CA PRO A 96 -31.20 20.76 -15.88
C PRO A 96 -30.48 19.47 -15.46
N CYS A 97 -30.87 18.33 -16.05
CA CYS A 97 -30.25 17.04 -15.76
C CYS A 97 -28.86 16.93 -16.41
N THR A 98 -27.92 16.40 -15.64
CA THR A 98 -26.52 16.16 -16.03
C THR A 98 -26.04 14.83 -15.46
N PRO A 99 -24.97 14.22 -15.99
CA PRO A 99 -24.40 13.00 -15.42
C PRO A 99 -23.87 13.14 -13.98
N LEU A 100 -23.58 14.38 -13.55
CA LEU A 100 -23.15 14.70 -12.19
C LEU A 100 -24.31 14.59 -11.19
N ASN A 101 -25.47 15.16 -11.56
CA ASN A 101 -26.59 15.35 -10.63
C ASN A 101 -27.74 14.35 -10.81
N THR A 102 -27.54 13.28 -11.59
CA THR A 102 -28.59 12.34 -11.99
C THR A 102 -28.16 10.88 -11.81
N LEU A 103 -29.07 10.06 -11.28
CA LEU A 103 -29.00 8.60 -11.26
C LEU A 103 -30.34 7.98 -11.69
N PHE A 104 -30.32 6.71 -12.08
CA PHE A 104 -31.49 5.96 -12.51
C PHE A 104 -31.75 4.80 -11.55
N LEU A 105 -33.00 4.62 -11.15
CA LEU A 105 -33.45 3.49 -10.33
C LEU A 105 -33.62 2.25 -11.22
N HIS A 106 -32.78 1.24 -11.02
CA HIS A 106 -32.79 -0.01 -11.80
C HIS A 106 -33.53 -1.16 -11.11
N LEU A 107 -33.64 -1.10 -9.78
CA LEU A 107 -34.36 -2.11 -9.00
C LEU A 107 -34.87 -1.47 -7.71
N PHE A 108 -36.10 -1.81 -7.34
CA PHE A 108 -36.64 -1.59 -6.00
C PHE A 108 -37.45 -2.80 -5.56
N VAL A 109 -37.13 -3.31 -4.37
CA VAL A 109 -37.88 -4.38 -3.70
C VAL A 109 -38.07 -4.04 -2.23
N ALA A 110 -39.23 -4.40 -1.68
CA ALA A 110 -39.54 -4.14 -0.27
C ALA A 110 -40.57 -5.14 0.27
N VAL A 111 -40.62 -5.26 1.59
CA VAL A 111 -41.73 -5.90 2.31
C VAL A 111 -42.97 -5.01 2.20
N ASP A 112 -44.08 -5.56 1.69
CA ASP A 112 -45.31 -4.79 1.38
C ASP A 112 -45.81 -3.91 2.54
N GLU A 113 -45.76 -4.45 3.76
CA GLU A 113 -46.33 -3.78 4.93
C GLU A 113 -45.64 -2.43 5.22
N TYR A 114 -44.38 -2.27 4.81
CA TYR A 114 -43.56 -1.08 5.06
C TYR A 114 -43.08 -0.41 3.78
N SER A 115 -43.53 -0.84 2.60
CA SER A 115 -42.91 -0.50 1.31
C SER A 115 -42.79 1.01 1.05
N VAL A 116 -43.81 1.80 1.41
CA VAL A 116 -43.81 3.27 1.29
C VAL A 116 -42.76 3.92 2.19
N GLY A 117 -42.72 3.51 3.47
CA GLY A 117 -41.74 4.00 4.44
C GLY A 117 -40.32 3.63 4.02
N CYS A 118 -40.11 2.39 3.59
CA CYS A 118 -38.83 1.91 3.08
C CYS A 118 -38.36 2.70 1.85
N CYS A 119 -39.26 2.98 0.89
CA CYS A 119 -38.94 3.72 -0.32
C CYS A 119 -38.46 5.14 0.01
N ARG A 120 -39.21 5.86 0.86
CA ARG A 120 -38.86 7.22 1.29
C ARG A 120 -37.51 7.26 2.01
N GLU A 121 -37.25 6.30 2.89
CA GLU A 121 -35.99 6.28 3.66
C GLU A 121 -34.78 5.93 2.78
N ILE A 122 -34.91 5.00 1.84
CA ILE A 122 -33.86 4.69 0.87
C ILE A 122 -33.55 5.93 0.02
N ILE A 123 -34.57 6.59 -0.54
CA ILE A 123 -34.38 7.77 -1.39
C ILE A 123 -33.73 8.92 -0.60
N ARG A 124 -34.18 9.16 0.64
CA ARG A 124 -33.53 10.13 1.55
C ARG A 124 -32.07 9.80 1.79
N THR A 125 -31.76 8.52 2.02
CA THR A 125 -30.39 8.05 2.25
C THR A 125 -29.50 8.23 1.02
N VAL A 126 -30.01 7.95 -0.18
CA VAL A 126 -29.27 8.15 -1.43
C VAL A 126 -28.95 9.64 -1.66
N PHE A 127 -29.91 10.54 -1.44
CA PHE A 127 -29.67 11.99 -1.54
C PHE A 127 -28.75 12.53 -0.43
N LYS A 128 -28.65 11.85 0.72
CA LYS A 128 -27.65 12.16 1.76
C LYS A 128 -26.26 11.66 1.35
N ALA A 129 -26.17 10.46 0.77
CA ALA A 129 -24.92 9.80 0.41
C ALA A 129 -24.22 10.42 -0.82
N VAL A 130 -24.98 11.02 -1.75
CA VAL A 130 -24.45 11.66 -2.97
C VAL A 130 -24.85 13.15 -2.97
N PRO A 131 -24.03 14.06 -2.41
CA PRO A 131 -24.35 15.46 -2.27
C PRO A 131 -24.60 16.23 -3.57
N GLU A 132 -24.11 15.75 -4.71
CA GLU A 132 -24.33 16.37 -6.02
C GLU A 132 -25.62 15.91 -6.70
N LEU A 133 -26.22 14.82 -6.24
CA LEU A 133 -27.44 14.24 -6.81
C LEU A 133 -28.63 15.17 -6.57
N HIS A 134 -29.35 15.52 -7.63
CA HIS A 134 -30.56 16.34 -7.60
C HIS A 134 -31.80 15.57 -8.10
N PHE A 135 -31.58 14.64 -9.04
CA PHE A 135 -32.65 13.92 -9.72
C PHE A 135 -32.40 12.41 -9.68
N ILE A 136 -33.44 11.65 -9.38
CA ILE A 136 -33.47 10.20 -9.62
C ILE A 136 -34.54 9.94 -10.66
N PHE A 137 -34.18 9.33 -11.79
CA PHE A 137 -35.13 8.93 -12.81
C PHE A 137 -35.54 7.47 -12.68
N LEU A 138 -36.76 7.18 -13.08
CA LEU A 138 -37.30 5.83 -13.21
C LEU A 138 -38.03 5.72 -14.56
N ILE A 139 -37.64 4.73 -15.35
CA ILE A 139 -38.23 4.48 -16.67
C ILE A 139 -38.97 3.16 -16.59
N VAL A 140 -40.25 3.17 -16.98
CA VAL A 140 -41.12 2.00 -16.96
C VAL A 140 -41.91 1.90 -18.27
N PRO A 141 -42.33 0.70 -18.71
CA PRO A 141 -43.20 0.58 -19.88
C PRO A 141 -44.49 1.40 -19.69
N SER A 142 -44.90 2.17 -20.70
CA SER A 142 -46.03 3.12 -20.59
C SER A 142 -47.36 2.48 -20.20
N TYR A 143 -47.56 1.18 -20.48
CA TYR A 143 -48.75 0.43 -20.09
C TYR A 143 -48.76 -0.04 -18.62
N MET A 144 -47.68 0.18 -17.86
CA MET A 144 -47.56 -0.21 -16.45
C MET A 144 -47.76 0.99 -15.52
N SER A 145 -48.51 0.80 -14.42
CA SER A 145 -48.54 1.75 -13.31
C SER A 145 -47.38 1.51 -12.34
N LEU A 146 -46.82 2.58 -11.76
CA LEU A 146 -45.78 2.52 -10.71
C LEU A 146 -46.20 1.79 -9.42
N GLY A 147 -47.48 1.49 -9.26
CA GLY A 147 -48.05 0.90 -8.03
C GLY A 147 -48.12 1.92 -6.89
N SER A 148 -48.72 1.51 -5.77
CA SER A 148 -49.00 2.42 -4.64
C SER A 148 -47.75 2.92 -3.90
N THR A 149 -46.58 2.31 -4.13
CA THR A 149 -45.35 2.66 -3.43
C THR A 149 -44.55 3.73 -4.17
N LEU A 150 -44.11 3.43 -5.39
CA LEU A 150 -43.22 4.31 -6.16
C LEU A 150 -43.92 5.62 -6.57
N ILE A 151 -45.24 5.59 -6.79
CA ILE A 151 -46.02 6.79 -7.12
C ILE A 151 -46.03 7.85 -6.00
N THR A 152 -45.65 7.48 -4.77
CA THR A 152 -45.57 8.44 -3.65
C THR A 152 -44.30 9.29 -3.65
N VAL A 153 -43.35 8.97 -4.53
CA VAL A 153 -42.01 9.57 -4.59
C VAL A 153 -41.65 10.04 -6.01
N PHE A 154 -42.27 9.44 -7.03
CA PHE A 154 -41.99 9.72 -8.44
C PHE A 154 -43.18 10.38 -9.13
N GLU A 155 -42.89 11.42 -9.90
CA GLU A 155 -43.84 12.16 -10.73
C GLU A 155 -43.56 11.90 -12.21
N GLN A 156 -44.60 11.75 -13.03
CA GLN A 156 -44.43 11.47 -14.47
C GLN A 156 -44.12 12.76 -15.22
N VAL A 157 -43.06 12.73 -16.03
CA VAL A 157 -42.62 13.87 -16.86
C VAL A 157 -43.15 13.74 -18.28
N GLY A 158 -43.04 12.54 -18.87
CA GLY A 158 -43.48 12.29 -20.24
C GLY A 158 -43.16 10.87 -20.71
N ASN A 159 -43.25 10.64 -22.03
CA ASN A 159 -42.98 9.34 -22.65
C ASN A 159 -41.85 9.45 -23.69
N ILE A 160 -41.01 8.41 -23.78
CA ILE A 160 -39.91 8.30 -24.74
C ILE A 160 -40.04 6.96 -25.49
N PRO A 161 -39.83 6.91 -26.82
CA PRO A 161 -39.82 5.66 -27.56
C PRO A 161 -38.56 4.82 -27.26
N SER A 162 -38.68 3.50 -27.29
CA SER A 162 -37.53 2.60 -27.17
C SER A 162 -36.68 2.56 -28.44
N LEU A 163 -35.37 2.35 -28.30
CA LEU A 163 -34.47 2.15 -29.44
C LEU A 163 -34.63 0.78 -30.11
N THR A 164 -35.17 -0.21 -29.39
CA THR A 164 -35.20 -1.61 -29.83
C THR A 164 -36.60 -2.20 -30.01
N TYR A 165 -37.64 -1.56 -29.48
CA TYR A 165 -39.02 -2.08 -29.48
C TYR A 165 -40.01 -0.97 -29.89
N ASP A 166 -41.11 -1.34 -30.54
CA ASP A 166 -42.26 -0.44 -30.79
C ASP A 166 -43.12 -0.25 -29.51
N GLU A 167 -42.47 0.03 -28.38
CA GLU A 167 -43.12 0.31 -27.10
C GLU A 167 -42.63 1.66 -26.55
N ASP A 168 -43.59 2.50 -26.13
CA ASP A 168 -43.30 3.75 -25.44
C ASP A 168 -43.03 3.49 -23.96
N PHE A 169 -42.08 4.23 -23.39
CA PHE A 169 -41.69 4.17 -21.99
C PHE A 169 -42.03 5.47 -21.28
N ALA A 170 -42.70 5.37 -20.13
CA ALA A 170 -42.99 6.50 -19.27
C ALA A 170 -41.78 6.84 -18.37
N VAL A 171 -41.37 8.10 -18.42
CA VAL A 171 -40.28 8.65 -17.62
C VAL A 171 -40.86 9.32 -16.39
N HIS A 172 -40.35 8.91 -15.23
CA HIS A 172 -40.69 9.51 -13.96
C HIS A 172 -39.45 10.08 -13.27
N ILE A 173 -39.65 11.16 -12.52
CA ILE A 173 -38.61 11.90 -11.83
C ILE A 173 -38.91 11.98 -10.33
N CYS A 174 -37.86 11.86 -9.52
CA CYS A 174 -37.88 12.14 -8.10
C CYS A 174 -36.90 13.29 -7.84
N HIS A 175 -37.42 14.37 -7.27
CA HIS A 175 -36.65 15.57 -6.96
C HIS A 175 -36.09 15.52 -5.53
N ARG A 176 -34.81 15.88 -5.38
CA ARG A 176 -34.17 15.95 -4.07
C ARG A 176 -34.91 16.86 -3.09
N HIS A 177 -35.34 18.04 -3.52
CA HIS A 177 -35.94 19.04 -2.64
C HIS A 177 -37.22 18.55 -1.95
N ASN A 178 -37.92 17.56 -2.51
CA ASN A 178 -39.10 16.93 -1.91
C ASN A 178 -38.76 16.02 -0.71
N HIS A 179 -37.51 15.57 -0.61
CA HIS A 179 -37.05 14.65 0.44
C HIS A 179 -35.96 15.23 1.34
N TYR A 180 -35.22 16.20 0.81
CA TYR A 180 -34.05 16.81 1.43
C TYR A 180 -33.92 18.26 0.93
N PRO A 181 -34.65 19.21 1.57
CA PRO A 181 -34.76 20.58 1.08
C PRO A 181 -33.44 21.34 1.14
N GLN A 182 -33.33 22.38 0.31
CA GLN A 182 -32.21 23.31 0.34
C GLN A 182 -32.28 24.17 1.60
N LEU A 183 -31.14 24.38 2.25
CA LEU A 183 -31.06 25.22 3.44
C LEU A 183 -31.11 26.70 3.04
N HIS A 184 -31.88 27.49 3.78
CA HIS A 184 -31.85 28.94 3.64
C HIS A 184 -30.73 29.51 4.52
N ILE A 185 -29.91 30.40 3.97
CA ILE A 185 -28.72 30.94 4.65
C ILE A 185 -28.84 32.45 4.74
N ARG A 186 -28.55 32.97 5.93
CA ARG A 186 -28.60 34.39 6.25
C ARG A 186 -27.57 34.76 7.32
N ASN A 187 -27.39 36.06 7.56
CA ASN A 187 -26.62 36.54 8.70
C ASN A 187 -27.26 36.10 10.02
N ALA A 188 -26.41 35.75 10.98
CA ALA A 188 -26.79 35.36 12.34
C ALA A 188 -27.32 36.56 13.12
N ARG A 189 -28.28 36.30 14.02
CA ARG A 189 -28.87 37.25 14.95
C ARG A 189 -28.67 36.72 16.37
N VAL A 190 -28.64 37.60 17.36
CA VAL A 190 -28.43 37.22 18.77
C VAL A 190 -29.50 36.23 19.25
N GLU A 191 -30.72 36.31 18.71
CA GLU A 191 -31.82 35.36 18.97
C GLU A 191 -31.51 33.92 18.56
N ASP A 192 -30.62 33.70 17.58
CA ASP A 192 -30.25 32.36 17.10
C ASP A 192 -29.39 31.59 18.13
N HIS A 193 -28.88 32.27 19.16
CA HIS A 193 -28.07 31.68 20.22
C HIS A 193 -28.74 30.46 20.87
N ASP A 194 -30.02 30.57 21.22
CA ASP A 194 -30.73 29.55 21.98
C ASP A 194 -30.98 28.28 21.14
N ASP A 195 -31.13 28.44 19.83
CA ASP A 195 -31.28 27.33 18.88
C ASP A 195 -29.96 26.60 18.62
N LEU A 196 -28.84 27.35 18.58
CA LEU A 196 -27.52 26.82 18.25
C LEU A 196 -26.80 26.19 19.44
N MET A 197 -27.04 26.68 20.66
CA MET A 197 -26.35 26.19 21.85
C MET A 197 -26.51 24.68 22.08
N PRO A 198 -27.72 24.07 21.93
CA PRO A 198 -27.88 22.62 22.02
C PRO A 198 -27.07 21.84 20.98
N ILE A 199 -26.85 22.42 19.79
CA ILE A 199 -26.04 21.82 18.74
C ILE A 199 -24.58 21.80 19.18
N PHE A 200 -24.04 22.92 19.64
CA PHE A 200 -22.66 23.00 20.14
C PHE A 200 -22.41 22.07 21.33
N MET A 201 -23.33 22.01 22.30
CA MET A 201 -23.19 21.16 23.50
C MET A 201 -23.17 19.66 23.19
N ARG A 202 -23.69 19.22 22.03
CA ARG A 202 -23.59 17.82 21.59
C ARG A 202 -22.19 17.47 21.07
N TYR A 203 -21.48 18.44 20.50
CA TYR A 203 -20.19 18.20 19.83
C TYR A 203 -19.01 18.50 20.73
N ASP A 204 -19.08 19.55 21.56
CA ASP A 204 -17.95 19.94 22.41
C ASP A 204 -18.40 20.67 23.69
N THR A 205 -18.03 20.10 24.84
CA THR A 205 -18.27 20.72 26.16
C THR A 205 -17.12 21.65 26.56
N LEU A 206 -15.94 21.55 25.92
CA LEU A 206 -14.74 22.35 26.21
C LEU A 206 -14.87 23.79 25.74
N LEU A 207 -15.60 24.06 24.66
CA LEU A 207 -15.81 25.44 24.17
C LEU A 207 -16.51 26.31 25.21
N LYS A 208 -17.47 25.73 25.94
CA LYS A 208 -18.17 26.39 27.05
C LYS A 208 -17.23 26.71 28.21
N GLU A 209 -16.34 25.76 28.53
CA GLU A 209 -15.34 25.92 29.59
C GLU A 209 -14.25 26.94 29.23
N THR A 210 -13.91 27.05 27.94
CA THR A 210 -12.81 27.90 27.45
C THR A 210 -13.23 29.35 27.22
N TYR A 211 -14.42 29.57 26.63
CA TYR A 211 -14.87 30.91 26.22
C TYR A 211 -16.09 31.43 27.00
N GLY A 212 -16.61 30.66 27.96
CA GLY A 212 -17.74 31.04 28.81
C GLY A 212 -19.12 30.78 28.19
N GLU A 213 -20.20 31.04 28.93
CA GLU A 213 -21.57 30.72 28.50
C GLU A 213 -22.12 31.61 27.38
N TYR A 214 -21.49 32.77 27.12
CA TYR A 214 -21.98 33.79 26.19
C TYR A 214 -21.11 33.96 24.93
N PHE A 215 -20.11 33.09 24.71
CA PHE A 215 -19.14 33.25 23.61
C PHE A 215 -19.81 33.38 22.23
N LEU A 216 -20.89 32.61 22.00
CA LEU A 216 -21.57 32.61 20.71
C LEU A 216 -22.36 33.91 20.49
N ALA A 217 -22.96 34.46 21.55
CA ALA A 217 -23.64 35.75 21.49
C ALA A 217 -22.65 36.89 21.22
N GLU A 218 -21.51 36.89 21.92
CA GLU A 218 -20.44 37.87 21.69
C GLU A 218 -19.90 37.80 20.25
N LEU A 219 -19.72 36.60 19.70
CA LEU A 219 -19.23 36.40 18.34
C LEU A 219 -20.27 36.84 17.28
N ILE A 220 -21.57 36.67 17.56
CA ILE A 220 -22.65 37.18 16.70
C ILE A 220 -22.77 38.71 16.81
N GLU A 221 -22.53 39.30 17.98
CA GLU A 221 -22.56 40.76 18.17
C GLU A 221 -21.33 41.45 17.55
N ALA A 222 -20.17 40.79 17.53
CA ALA A 222 -18.90 41.32 17.02
C ALA A 222 -18.74 41.30 15.49
N GLN A 223 -19.84 41.19 14.74
CA GLN A 223 -19.81 41.22 13.27
C GLN A 223 -19.42 42.61 12.73
N ASP A 224 -18.45 42.66 11.81
CA ASP A 224 -17.96 43.89 11.14
C ASP A 224 -17.71 43.63 9.64
N GLU A 225 -16.93 44.48 8.97
CA GLU A 225 -16.59 44.30 7.53
C GLU A 225 -15.65 43.11 7.28
N GLU A 226 -14.93 42.65 8.30
CA GLU A 226 -13.93 41.59 8.21
C GLU A 226 -14.39 40.26 8.84
N ASN A 227 -15.34 40.32 9.78
CA ASN A 227 -15.87 39.20 10.55
C ASN A 227 -17.39 39.09 10.36
N HIS A 228 -17.85 37.91 9.92
CA HIS A 228 -19.27 37.65 9.73
C HIS A 228 -19.68 36.35 10.41
N ALA A 229 -20.91 36.34 10.94
CA ALA A 229 -21.55 35.17 11.51
C ALA A 229 -22.78 34.81 10.67
N VAL A 230 -22.86 33.57 10.21
CA VAL A 230 -23.84 33.11 9.24
C VAL A 230 -24.57 31.90 9.81
N VAL A 231 -25.88 31.84 9.66
CA VAL A 231 -26.71 30.70 10.05
C VAL A 231 -27.43 30.10 8.86
N CYS A 232 -27.70 28.80 8.95
CA CYS A 232 -28.67 28.15 8.09
C CYS A 232 -29.95 27.86 8.89
N GLU A 233 -31.11 28.23 8.34
CA GLU A 233 -32.40 28.05 9.00
C GLU A 233 -33.32 27.11 8.23
N VAL A 234 -34.14 26.38 8.98
CA VAL A 234 -35.22 25.52 8.47
C VAL A 234 -36.47 25.85 9.27
N GLU A 235 -37.53 26.26 8.58
CA GLU A 235 -38.82 26.64 9.19
C GLU A 235 -38.68 27.72 10.30
N GLY A 236 -37.69 28.62 10.16
CA GLY A 236 -37.44 29.72 11.09
C GLY A 236 -36.57 29.38 12.30
N VAL A 237 -36.06 28.15 12.39
CA VAL A 237 -35.14 27.70 13.46
C VAL A 237 -33.72 27.61 12.91
N ALA A 238 -32.73 28.13 13.63
CA ALA A 238 -31.32 28.00 13.23
C ALA A 238 -30.81 26.57 13.47
N VAL A 239 -30.34 25.90 12.41
CA VAL A 239 -29.92 24.48 12.45
C VAL A 239 -28.43 24.28 12.12
N GLY A 240 -27.72 25.38 11.89
CA GLY A 240 -26.28 25.38 11.66
C GLY A 240 -25.71 26.80 11.65
N PHE A 241 -24.41 26.91 11.90
CA PHE A 241 -23.69 28.14 12.12
C PHE A 241 -22.30 28.09 11.49
N MET A 242 -21.87 29.20 10.93
CA MET A 242 -20.53 29.39 10.38
C MET A 242 -20.03 30.81 10.70
N SER A 243 -18.87 30.90 11.34
CA SER A 243 -18.14 32.15 11.56
C SER A 243 -16.96 32.25 10.60
N VAL A 244 -16.81 33.40 9.93
CA VAL A 244 -15.79 33.64 8.92
C VAL A 244 -15.06 34.96 9.13
N CYS A 245 -13.77 34.98 8.82
CA CYS A 245 -12.89 36.14 9.00
C CYS A 245 -11.92 36.32 7.82
N SER A 246 -11.77 37.55 7.33
CA SER A 246 -10.84 37.90 6.24
C SER A 246 -9.38 38.04 6.69
N ARG A 247 -9.10 38.15 8.00
CA ARG A 247 -7.74 38.26 8.54
C ARG A 247 -7.05 36.89 8.58
N VAL A 248 -6.20 36.63 7.60
CA VAL A 248 -5.39 35.41 7.51
C VAL A 248 -3.90 35.75 7.63
N ASN A 249 -3.17 35.02 8.47
CA ASN A 249 -1.72 35.14 8.57
C ASN A 249 -1.03 34.40 7.40
N MET A 250 -0.95 35.08 6.25
CA MET A 250 -0.37 34.52 5.03
C MET A 250 1.10 34.13 5.17
N GLN A 251 1.88 34.90 5.95
CA GLN A 251 3.30 34.63 6.17
C GLN A 251 3.51 33.27 6.83
N LEU A 252 2.76 32.98 7.89
CA LEU A 252 2.82 31.67 8.55
C LEU A 252 2.44 30.53 7.59
N LEU A 253 1.42 30.73 6.74
CA LEU A 253 0.99 29.72 5.79
C LEU A 253 2.06 29.45 4.71
N HIS A 254 2.69 30.49 4.16
CA HIS A 254 3.79 30.37 3.20
C HIS A 254 5.03 29.69 3.80
N GLU A 255 5.25 29.84 5.11
CA GLU A 255 6.35 29.18 5.81
C GLU A 255 6.09 27.69 6.06
N CYS A 256 4.81 27.30 6.21
CA CYS A 256 4.40 25.98 6.70
C CYS A 256 3.85 25.03 5.63
N PHE A 257 3.29 25.53 4.52
CA PHE A 257 2.54 24.72 3.55
C PHE A 257 2.96 24.95 2.10
N ASP A 258 2.93 23.90 1.29
CA ASP A 258 3.12 24.00 -0.17
C ASP A 258 1.85 24.55 -0.85
N LEU A 259 1.83 25.87 -1.00
CA LEU A 259 0.76 26.62 -1.63
C LEU A 259 1.03 26.94 -3.11
N GLY A 260 2.11 26.38 -3.69
CA GLY A 260 2.47 26.54 -5.09
C GLY A 260 1.31 26.31 -6.07
N PRO A 261 0.55 25.20 -5.94
CA PRO A 261 -0.59 24.90 -6.81
C PRO A 261 -1.74 25.90 -6.75
N PHE A 262 -1.78 26.76 -5.73
CA PHE A 262 -2.81 27.79 -5.53
C PHE A 262 -2.22 29.21 -5.55
N HIS A 263 -1.02 29.37 -6.11
CA HIS A 263 -0.32 30.66 -6.22
C HIS A 263 -0.19 31.37 -4.86
N GLY A 264 0.11 30.62 -3.80
CA GLY A 264 0.26 31.19 -2.46
C GLY A 264 -1.03 31.71 -1.84
N LEU A 265 -2.21 31.41 -2.40
CA LEU A 265 -3.50 32.04 -2.06
C LEU A 265 -3.52 33.57 -2.26
N CYS A 266 -2.62 34.07 -3.12
CA CYS A 266 -2.49 35.48 -3.48
C CYS A 266 -2.96 35.72 -4.92
N ILE A 267 -3.30 36.98 -5.22
CA ILE A 267 -3.52 37.42 -6.60
C ILE A 267 -2.14 37.47 -7.30
N PRO A 268 -1.96 36.90 -8.51
CA PRO A 268 -0.68 36.95 -9.20
C PRO A 268 -0.14 38.38 -9.39
N HIS A 269 1.15 38.58 -9.11
CA HIS A 269 1.85 39.85 -9.24
C HIS A 269 3.11 39.68 -10.12
N PRO A 270 3.47 40.67 -10.96
CA PRO A 270 4.66 40.58 -11.83
C PRO A 270 5.98 40.38 -11.07
N ASP A 271 6.06 40.85 -9.83
CA ASP A 271 7.24 40.71 -8.95
C ASP A 271 7.27 39.39 -8.16
N ASP A 272 6.36 38.44 -8.46
CA ASP A 272 6.38 37.13 -7.83
C ASP A 272 7.62 36.35 -8.25
N VAL A 273 8.33 35.77 -7.27
CA VAL A 273 9.51 34.94 -7.52
C VAL A 273 9.07 33.48 -7.39
N LEU A 274 8.72 32.85 -8.53
CA LEU A 274 8.16 31.50 -8.58
C LEU A 274 9.17 30.41 -8.96
N GLN A 275 10.33 30.80 -9.48
CA GLN A 275 11.41 29.89 -9.88
C GLN A 275 12.72 30.32 -9.22
N PRO A 276 13.61 29.37 -8.89
CA PRO A 276 14.95 29.70 -8.42
C PRO A 276 15.70 30.50 -9.50
N PRO A 277 16.51 31.51 -9.12
CA PRO A 277 17.37 32.19 -10.07
C PRO A 277 18.29 31.16 -10.75
N GLU A 278 18.32 31.16 -12.09
CA GLU A 278 19.30 30.34 -12.82
C GLU A 278 20.72 30.78 -12.40
N GLU A 279 21.47 29.88 -11.77
CA GLU A 279 22.90 30.12 -11.55
C GLU A 279 23.58 30.29 -12.91
N LEU A 280 24.04 31.50 -13.20
CA LEU A 280 24.87 31.79 -14.37
C LEU A 280 26.07 30.84 -14.36
N SER A 281 25.99 29.79 -15.18
CA SER A 281 27.14 28.97 -15.52
C SER A 281 28.25 29.91 -15.98
N ILE A 282 29.33 29.95 -15.20
CA ILE A 282 30.54 30.70 -15.54
C ILE A 282 31.04 30.11 -16.87
N LYS A 283 30.67 30.75 -17.99
CA LYS A 283 31.38 30.60 -19.25
C LYS A 283 32.81 31.01 -18.95
N GLY A 284 33.72 30.04 -19.02
CA GLY A 284 35.15 30.28 -18.88
C GLY A 284 35.60 31.35 -19.86
N SER A 285 35.85 32.55 -19.34
CA SER A 285 36.70 33.53 -19.99
C SER A 285 38.14 33.15 -19.66
N GLN A 286 38.85 32.60 -20.64
CA GLN A 286 40.29 32.79 -20.73
C GLN A 286 40.52 34.30 -20.92
N ASP A 287 41.13 34.95 -19.93
CA ASP A 287 42.35 35.75 -20.12
C ASP A 287 42.65 36.65 -18.92
N ALA A 288 43.95 36.67 -18.59
CA ALA A 288 44.73 37.74 -17.97
C ALA A 288 44.63 38.03 -16.44
N GLU A 289 45.76 37.66 -15.81
CA GLU A 289 46.56 38.44 -14.85
C GLU A 289 46.28 38.37 -13.34
N LEU A 290 47.29 37.79 -12.66
CA LEU A 290 47.60 37.92 -11.24
C LEU A 290 47.68 39.38 -10.80
N GLY A 291 47.03 39.70 -9.69
CA GLY A 291 47.22 40.99 -9.00
C GLY A 291 46.48 41.11 -7.68
N THR A 292 46.97 40.39 -6.66
CA THR A 292 46.99 40.76 -5.22
C THR A 292 45.79 41.47 -4.55
N SER A 293 45.35 40.81 -3.46
CA SER A 293 45.09 41.36 -2.10
C SER A 293 43.64 41.59 -1.63
N ASN A 294 43.34 40.81 -0.58
CA ASN A 294 42.74 41.18 0.71
C ASN A 294 41.30 41.68 0.81
N HIS A 295 40.47 40.77 1.36
CA HIS A 295 39.65 40.93 2.56
C HIS A 295 39.18 42.35 2.94
N SER A 296 37.86 42.56 2.94
CA SER A 296 37.14 42.93 4.17
C SER A 296 35.63 42.77 3.99
N SER A 297 35.02 42.41 5.11
CA SER A 297 33.68 41.92 5.34
C SER A 297 32.74 43.08 5.74
N PRO A 298 31.49 42.87 6.22
CA PRO A 298 30.30 43.51 5.67
C PRO A 298 29.63 44.49 6.64
N GLU A 299 28.71 45.33 6.18
CA GLU A 299 27.62 45.92 6.99
C GLU A 299 26.62 46.63 6.06
N ILE A 300 25.39 46.11 5.89
CA ILE A 300 24.14 46.47 6.59
C ILE A 300 23.43 47.71 6.01
N VAL A 301 22.38 47.39 5.22
CA VAL A 301 21.00 47.92 5.22
C VAL A 301 20.66 49.28 4.55
N GLU A 302 19.49 49.24 3.87
CA GLU A 302 18.56 50.30 3.46
C GLU A 302 18.61 50.83 2.00
N GLU A 303 17.72 50.23 1.18
CA GLU A 303 16.92 50.87 0.12
C GLU A 303 16.02 51.99 0.68
N PRO A 304 15.26 52.82 -0.10
CA PRO A 304 14.90 52.70 -1.54
C PRO A 304 14.92 54.04 -2.32
N ARG A 305 14.70 53.97 -3.65
CA ARG A 305 13.67 54.75 -4.41
C ARG A 305 13.97 54.78 -5.92
N GLU A 306 13.09 54.12 -6.66
CA GLU A 306 12.69 54.39 -8.05
C GLU A 306 12.27 55.88 -8.24
N PRO A 307 12.09 56.46 -9.47
CA PRO A 307 11.46 55.81 -10.62
C PRO A 307 11.82 56.32 -12.05
N VAL A 308 11.03 55.78 -13.00
CA VAL A 308 10.51 56.37 -14.25
C VAL A 308 11.14 55.90 -15.58
N SER A 309 10.27 55.24 -16.35
CA SER A 309 10.22 54.97 -17.81
C SER A 309 10.30 56.28 -18.66
N PRO A 310 10.06 56.35 -19.99
CA PRO A 310 9.41 55.40 -20.90
C PRO A 310 9.90 55.40 -22.38
N GLU A 311 9.12 54.70 -23.23
CA GLU A 311 8.83 55.02 -24.65
C GLU A 311 9.94 54.73 -25.70
N ALA A 312 9.68 54.33 -26.95
CA ALA A 312 8.46 53.94 -27.68
C ALA A 312 8.84 53.32 -29.05
N MET A 313 7.88 52.56 -29.59
CA MET A 313 7.36 52.57 -30.97
C MET A 313 8.18 52.19 -32.24
N GLU A 314 7.36 51.65 -33.17
CA GLU A 314 7.49 51.54 -34.64
C GLU A 314 8.41 50.42 -35.18
N GLY A 315 8.06 49.64 -36.20
CA GLY A 315 6.90 49.63 -37.10
C GLY A 315 7.28 48.95 -38.43
N ILE A 316 6.42 48.02 -38.87
CA ILE A 316 5.97 47.86 -40.27
C ILE A 316 6.87 47.16 -41.34
N GLN A 317 6.37 45.98 -41.75
CA GLN A 317 6.27 45.35 -43.10
C GLN A 317 7.50 45.07 -44.00
N GLY A 318 7.61 43.79 -44.40
CA GLY A 318 7.21 43.41 -45.78
C GLY A 318 8.09 42.42 -46.58
N ARG A 319 7.42 41.35 -47.07
CA ARG A 319 7.63 40.53 -48.31
C ARG A 319 8.68 39.39 -48.30
N ILE A 320 8.28 38.11 -48.41
CA ILE A 320 7.93 37.27 -49.61
C ILE A 320 9.21 37.04 -50.49
N THR A 321 9.78 35.85 -50.78
CA THR A 321 9.25 34.62 -51.44
C THR A 321 10.32 33.47 -51.43
N GLU A 322 9.86 32.21 -51.38
CA GLU A 322 10.25 30.93 -52.05
C GLU A 322 11.69 30.51 -52.48
N GLU A 323 11.99 29.22 -52.17
CA GLU A 323 12.62 28.10 -52.96
C GLU A 323 13.92 28.32 -53.78
N ALA A 324 14.84 27.37 -54.04
CA ALA A 324 15.25 26.05 -53.56
C ALA A 324 16.56 25.66 -54.32
N THR A 325 17.35 24.73 -53.75
CA THR A 325 18.32 23.77 -54.36
C THR A 325 19.66 24.21 -55.03
N ALA A 326 20.75 23.59 -54.54
CA ALA A 326 21.71 22.68 -55.23
C ALA A 326 23.23 23.03 -55.18
N GLU A 327 24.03 21.94 -55.02
CA GLU A 327 25.41 21.72 -55.53
C GLU A 327 26.63 22.37 -54.81
N GLU A 328 27.83 21.78 -54.65
CA GLU A 328 28.41 20.42 -54.86
C GLU A 328 29.95 20.41 -54.51
N LEU A 329 30.54 19.20 -54.30
CA LEU A 329 31.95 18.73 -54.54
C LEU A 329 33.15 19.28 -53.70
N LEU A 330 34.30 18.61 -53.44
CA LEU A 330 34.88 17.24 -53.59
C LEU A 330 36.31 17.21 -52.96
N SER A 331 36.84 16.03 -52.57
CA SER A 331 38.16 15.48 -53.06
C SER A 331 38.53 14.12 -52.40
N VAL A 332 38.57 12.97 -53.14
CA VAL A 332 39.70 12.17 -53.75
C VAL A 332 40.74 11.61 -52.73
N VAL A 333 41.26 10.35 -52.70
CA VAL A 333 41.67 9.31 -53.70
C VAL A 333 41.76 7.88 -53.10
N HIS A 334 41.64 6.88 -53.99
CA HIS A 334 41.63 5.40 -53.95
C HIS A 334 42.90 4.56 -53.59
N SER A 335 42.64 3.26 -53.32
CA SER A 335 43.15 2.00 -53.97
C SER A 335 43.68 0.96 -52.95
N GLY A 336 43.57 -0.37 -53.09
CA GLY A 336 42.96 -1.30 -54.04
C GLY A 336 43.32 -2.77 -53.69
N ASN A 337 42.34 -3.69 -53.88
CA ASN A 337 42.39 -5.10 -54.33
C ASN A 337 43.18 -6.27 -53.66
N THR A 338 42.43 -7.41 -53.62
CA THR A 338 42.69 -8.79 -54.14
C THR A 338 42.91 -10.03 -53.23
N SER A 339 42.11 -11.07 -53.57
CA SER A 339 42.35 -12.54 -53.54
C SER A 339 42.14 -13.31 -52.21
N GLU A 340 41.64 -14.56 -52.13
CA GLU A 340 40.86 -15.48 -53.00
C GLU A 340 40.56 -16.78 -52.18
N MET A 341 39.51 -17.50 -52.58
CA MET A 341 39.32 -18.98 -52.63
C MET A 341 38.96 -19.86 -51.40
N GLU A 342 37.76 -20.46 -51.54
CA GLU A 342 37.43 -21.92 -51.60
C GLU A 342 36.98 -22.71 -50.35
N ASP A 343 35.64 -22.82 -50.21
CA ASP A 343 34.77 -23.96 -50.61
C ASP A 343 34.63 -25.30 -49.82
N ILE A 344 33.34 -25.73 -49.77
CA ILE A 344 32.74 -27.09 -49.74
C ILE A 344 32.63 -27.80 -48.36
N GLU A 345 31.49 -28.34 -47.87
CA GLU A 345 30.11 -28.57 -48.37
C GLU A 345 29.16 -29.07 -47.24
N ASN A 346 27.86 -28.71 -47.34
CA ASN A 346 26.61 -29.51 -47.14
C ASN A 346 26.30 -30.21 -45.79
N LEU A 347 25.08 -30.33 -45.23
CA LEU A 347 23.63 -30.04 -45.46
C LEU A 347 22.99 -30.30 -44.05
N THR A 348 21.94 -29.65 -43.51
CA THR A 348 20.51 -29.66 -43.90
C THR A 348 19.68 -28.79 -42.90
N GLN A 349 18.80 -27.90 -43.43
CA GLN A 349 17.41 -27.48 -43.05
C GLN A 349 16.93 -27.60 -41.57
N GLN A 350 16.14 -26.70 -40.93
CA GLN A 350 15.14 -25.73 -41.39
C GLN A 350 14.69 -24.78 -40.23
N SER A 351 14.69 -23.46 -40.50
CA SER A 351 13.88 -22.33 -39.96
C SER A 351 13.43 -22.24 -38.49
N THR A 352 13.98 -21.25 -37.78
CA THR A 352 13.38 -20.55 -36.62
C THR A 352 13.13 -19.09 -37.00
N MET A 353 11.91 -18.59 -36.84
CA MET A 353 11.53 -17.18 -37.02
C MET A 353 11.65 -16.44 -35.69
N GLY A 354 12.19 -15.22 -35.77
CA GLY A 354 12.82 -14.50 -34.67
C GLY A 354 11.90 -13.72 -33.74
N ASP A 355 12.39 -13.61 -32.51
CA ASP A 355 12.00 -12.61 -31.52
C ASP A 355 12.69 -11.28 -31.86
N THR A 356 11.90 -10.21 -31.91
CA THR A 356 12.40 -8.84 -32.09
C THR A 356 12.67 -8.24 -30.71
N ASP A 357 13.95 -8.21 -30.33
CA ASP A 357 14.46 -7.53 -29.14
C ASP A 357 14.31 -6.00 -29.26
N GLY A 358 13.50 -5.42 -28.37
CA GLY A 358 13.36 -3.98 -28.19
C GLY A 358 14.28 -3.44 -27.09
N CYS A 359 15.46 -2.99 -27.51
CA CYS A 359 16.31 -1.94 -26.90
C CYS A 359 16.38 -1.85 -25.35
N VAL A 360 17.26 -2.64 -24.73
CA VAL A 360 17.86 -2.33 -23.43
C VAL A 360 19.20 -1.66 -23.67
N SER A 361 19.23 -0.33 -23.64
CA SER A 361 20.51 0.41 -23.66
C SER A 361 21.14 0.38 -22.27
N CYS A 362 22.26 -0.34 -22.16
CA CYS A 362 23.11 -0.39 -20.97
C CYS A 362 23.70 1.01 -20.70
N LEU A 363 23.23 1.67 -19.64
CA LEU A 363 23.93 2.84 -19.09
C LEU A 363 25.20 2.36 -18.38
N ARG A 364 26.35 2.69 -18.98
CA ARG A 364 27.67 2.54 -18.37
C ARG A 364 27.76 3.47 -17.15
N LEU A 365 28.09 2.90 -16.00
CA LEU A 365 28.42 3.61 -14.76
C LEU A 365 29.59 4.56 -14.99
N ALA A 366 29.28 5.85 -15.16
CA ALA A 366 30.24 6.93 -15.05
C ALA A 366 30.28 7.42 -13.59
N SER A 367 31.49 7.72 -13.12
CA SER A 367 31.86 8.18 -11.78
C SER A 367 30.89 9.21 -11.18
N ILE A 368 30.37 8.86 -9.99
CA ILE A 368 29.45 9.66 -9.17
C ILE A 368 30.18 10.90 -8.63
N SER A 369 29.88 12.07 -9.19
CA SER A 369 30.07 13.36 -8.52
C SER A 369 28.75 13.70 -7.80
N MET A 370 28.77 13.77 -6.47
CA MET A 370 27.66 14.25 -5.66
C MET A 370 27.18 15.62 -6.18
N PRO A 371 25.92 15.79 -6.60
CA PRO A 371 25.40 17.14 -6.81
C PRO A 371 25.36 17.87 -5.47
N LYS A 372 25.94 19.06 -5.43
CA LYS A 372 25.78 19.99 -4.31
C LYS A 372 24.30 20.36 -4.18
N GLU A 373 23.87 20.39 -2.93
CA GLU A 373 22.50 20.55 -2.45
C GLU A 373 21.84 21.83 -2.99
N THR A 374 20.63 21.71 -3.55
CA THR A 374 19.70 22.85 -3.67
C THR A 374 18.86 22.90 -2.40
N SER A 375 18.94 24.01 -1.64
CA SER A 375 17.92 24.34 -0.65
C SER A 375 16.54 24.37 -1.34
N ASP A 376 15.50 23.78 -0.74
CA ASP A 376 14.13 23.83 -1.27
C ASP A 376 13.74 25.29 -1.54
N PHE A 377 13.67 25.67 -2.82
CA PHE A 377 13.29 27.02 -3.23
C PHE A 377 11.85 27.27 -2.79
N ARG A 378 11.65 28.31 -1.97
CA ARG A 378 10.32 28.75 -1.52
C ARG A 378 9.88 29.92 -2.39
N PRO A 379 8.75 29.79 -3.12
CA PRO A 379 8.21 30.91 -3.87
C PRO A 379 7.89 32.10 -2.96
N ILE A 380 8.14 33.31 -3.45
CA ILE A 380 7.78 34.55 -2.75
C ILE A 380 6.64 35.20 -3.52
N TYR A 381 5.49 35.34 -2.84
CA TYR A 381 4.30 35.97 -3.38
C TYR A 381 4.20 37.42 -2.88
N LYS A 382 4.10 38.38 -3.79
CA LYS A 382 4.00 39.82 -3.51
C LYS A 382 2.57 40.36 -3.68
N GLY A 383 1.68 39.58 -4.29
CA GLY A 383 0.29 39.94 -4.46
C GLY A 383 -0.52 39.99 -3.16
N ALA A 384 -1.65 40.71 -3.21
CA ALA A 384 -2.58 40.81 -2.09
C ALA A 384 -3.24 39.45 -1.75
N SER A 385 -3.59 39.26 -0.48
CA SER A 385 -4.29 38.06 0.00
C SER A 385 -5.68 37.95 -0.64
N ALA A 386 -5.94 36.79 -1.27
CA ALA A 386 -7.22 36.43 -1.85
C ALA A 386 -7.98 35.42 -0.98
N ALA A 387 -7.61 35.24 0.29
CA ALA A 387 -8.18 34.25 1.20
C ALA A 387 -8.93 34.86 2.38
N PHE A 388 -9.98 34.16 2.84
CA PHE A 388 -10.60 34.31 4.17
C PHE A 388 -10.68 32.94 4.85
N CYS A 389 -10.91 32.88 6.15
CA CYS A 389 -10.93 31.65 6.93
C CYS A 389 -12.27 31.39 7.63
N ILE A 390 -12.61 30.11 7.83
CA ILE A 390 -13.68 29.67 8.73
C ILE A 390 -13.08 29.50 10.13
N GLN A 391 -13.63 30.21 11.11
CA GLN A 391 -13.19 30.15 12.50
C GLN A 391 -13.98 29.12 13.32
N LEU A 392 -15.29 29.04 13.07
CA LEU A 392 -16.20 28.14 13.79
C LEU A 392 -17.23 27.59 12.81
N PHE A 393 -17.54 26.30 12.89
CA PHE A 393 -18.57 25.65 12.08
C PHE A 393 -19.30 24.59 12.90
N CYS A 394 -20.64 24.62 12.86
CA CYS A 394 -21.47 23.52 13.33
C CYS A 394 -22.71 23.38 12.45
N ILE A 395 -23.24 22.18 12.36
CA ILE A 395 -24.52 21.91 11.69
C ILE A 395 -25.15 20.67 12.30
N GLU A 396 -26.46 20.64 12.41
CA GLU A 396 -27.16 19.46 12.89
C GLU A 396 -26.96 18.26 11.93
N GLU A 397 -26.67 17.07 12.47
CA GLU A 397 -26.33 15.85 11.71
C GLU A 397 -27.34 15.50 10.59
N LYS A 398 -28.63 15.82 10.80
CA LYS A 398 -29.67 15.59 9.80
C LYS A 398 -29.54 16.47 8.55
N TYR A 399 -28.80 17.58 8.61
CA TYR A 399 -28.60 18.52 7.51
C TYR A 399 -27.15 18.59 7.01
N GLU A 400 -26.22 17.86 7.63
CA GLU A 400 -24.78 17.93 7.37
C GLU A 400 -24.41 17.84 5.87
N ALA A 401 -25.10 16.98 5.11
CA ALA A 401 -24.87 16.81 3.66
C ALA A 401 -25.26 18.04 2.80
N ARG A 402 -25.87 19.08 3.39
CA ARG A 402 -26.14 20.40 2.76
C ARG A 402 -25.17 21.49 3.21
N SER A 403 -24.15 21.16 3.99
CA SER A 403 -23.18 22.15 4.49
C SER A 403 -22.52 23.01 3.40
N LEU A 404 -22.35 22.49 2.18
CA LEU A 404 -21.82 23.26 1.05
C LEU A 404 -22.71 24.45 0.65
N ASP A 405 -24.01 24.44 1.01
CA ASP A 405 -24.92 25.55 0.73
C ASP A 405 -24.38 26.88 1.32
N PHE A 406 -23.69 26.83 2.49
CA PHE A 406 -23.10 28.01 3.15
C PHE A 406 -22.18 28.80 2.22
N MET A 407 -21.41 28.09 1.39
CA MET A 407 -20.30 28.68 0.65
C MET A 407 -20.74 29.74 -0.35
N ASN A 408 -21.89 29.57 -1.02
CA ASN A 408 -22.39 30.58 -1.97
C ASN A 408 -22.65 31.93 -1.28
N PHE A 409 -23.26 31.89 -0.09
CA PHE A 409 -23.55 33.09 0.69
C PHE A 409 -22.27 33.69 1.25
N VAL A 410 -21.38 32.88 1.82
CA VAL A 410 -20.12 33.36 2.41
C VAL A 410 -19.20 34.03 1.38
N PHE A 411 -19.04 33.47 0.18
CA PHE A 411 -18.27 34.14 -0.89
C PHE A 411 -18.95 35.42 -1.41
N SER A 412 -20.25 35.60 -1.19
CA SER A 412 -20.93 36.86 -1.53
C SER A 412 -20.61 37.99 -0.54
N LEU A 413 -20.24 37.64 0.70
CA LEU A 413 -19.78 38.59 1.72
C LEU A 413 -18.38 39.12 1.44
N PHE A 414 -17.52 38.33 0.76
CA PHE A 414 -16.15 38.70 0.40
C PHE A 414 -15.92 38.66 -1.13
N PRO A 415 -16.40 39.65 -1.90
CA PRO A 415 -16.35 39.61 -3.37
C PRO A 415 -14.94 39.57 -3.98
N ASP A 416 -13.95 40.13 -3.29
CA ASP A 416 -12.54 40.23 -3.68
C ASP A 416 -11.71 39.00 -3.31
N LYS A 417 -12.28 38.05 -2.54
CA LYS A 417 -11.60 36.84 -2.11
C LYS A 417 -12.03 35.64 -2.96
N ASN A 418 -11.04 34.83 -3.34
CA ASN A 418 -11.22 33.64 -4.17
C ASN A 418 -11.02 32.34 -3.38
N PHE A 419 -10.44 32.40 -2.18
CA PHE A 419 -10.14 31.23 -1.37
C PHE A 419 -10.82 31.30 0.00
N CYS A 420 -11.39 30.17 0.42
CA CYS A 420 -11.82 29.91 1.78
C CYS A 420 -10.88 28.87 2.39
N ILE A 421 -10.38 29.13 3.59
CA ILE A 421 -9.51 28.20 4.31
C ILE A 421 -10.13 27.76 5.64
N ILE A 422 -9.77 26.56 6.09
CA ILE A 422 -10.10 26.08 7.42
C ILE A 422 -8.93 25.25 7.94
N SER A 423 -8.61 25.43 9.21
CA SER A 423 -7.58 24.66 9.92
C SER A 423 -8.27 23.72 10.91
N LEU A 424 -7.86 22.44 10.91
CA LEU A 424 -8.46 21.43 11.76
C LEU A 424 -7.36 20.63 12.49
N PRO A 425 -7.54 20.24 13.76
CA PRO A 425 -6.66 19.30 14.42
C PRO A 425 -6.57 17.94 13.69
N HIS A 426 -5.42 17.27 13.77
CA HIS A 426 -5.16 16.00 13.06
C HIS A 426 -6.11 14.84 13.41
N LEU A 427 -6.72 14.88 14.60
CA LEU A 427 -7.63 13.83 15.07
C LEU A 427 -9.10 14.11 14.74
N THR A 428 -9.41 15.28 14.16
CA THR A 428 -10.77 15.62 13.76
C THR A 428 -11.19 14.79 12.53
N PRO A 429 -12.28 14.01 12.62
CA PRO A 429 -12.81 13.27 11.47
C PRO A 429 -13.28 14.20 10.35
N GLU A 430 -13.19 13.75 9.10
CA GLU A 430 -13.69 14.52 7.96
C GLU A 430 -15.23 14.54 7.93
N PHE A 431 -15.82 15.73 8.09
CA PHE A 431 -17.26 16.00 7.98
C PHE A 431 -17.66 16.42 6.56
N ALA A 432 -18.95 16.43 6.23
CA ALA A 432 -19.41 16.58 4.84
C ALA A 432 -18.89 17.83 4.11
N LEU A 433 -18.71 18.96 4.81
CA LEU A 433 -18.18 20.20 4.20
C LEU A 433 -16.72 20.01 3.76
N ILE A 434 -15.88 19.44 4.63
CA ILE A 434 -14.43 19.36 4.41
C ILE A 434 -14.06 18.42 3.25
N GLN A 435 -14.93 17.46 2.92
CA GLN A 435 -14.76 16.56 1.78
C GLN A 435 -14.70 17.30 0.42
N ASN A 436 -15.18 18.55 0.37
CA ASN A 436 -15.09 19.40 -0.82
C ASN A 436 -13.81 20.25 -0.87
N PHE A 437 -13.08 20.35 0.24
CA PHE A 437 -11.86 21.13 0.36
C PHE A 437 -10.63 20.30 -0.04
N VAL A 438 -9.60 20.98 -0.51
CA VAL A 438 -8.31 20.38 -0.80
C VAL A 438 -7.43 20.48 0.44
N LYS A 439 -7.07 19.34 1.04
CA LYS A 439 -6.02 19.28 2.06
C LYS A 439 -4.68 19.66 1.42
N ILE A 440 -4.01 20.64 2.00
CA ILE A 440 -2.71 21.14 1.54
C ILE A 440 -1.59 20.32 2.16
N VAL A 441 -0.54 20.08 1.37
CA VAL A 441 0.64 19.34 1.82
C VAL A 441 1.50 20.28 2.68
N PRO A 442 1.77 19.95 3.96
CA PRO A 442 2.69 20.72 4.77
C PRO A 442 4.13 20.51 4.28
N PHE A 443 4.98 21.53 4.46
CA PHE A 443 6.43 21.35 4.29
C PHE A 443 7.00 20.45 5.39
N ASN A 444 8.13 19.81 5.11
CA ASN A 444 8.75 18.84 6.03
C ASN A 444 9.14 19.45 7.39
N ASN A 445 9.35 20.77 7.45
CA ASN A 445 9.69 21.49 8.68
C ASN A 445 8.48 22.16 9.37
N CYS A 446 7.25 21.87 8.93
CA CYS A 446 6.05 22.41 9.52
C CYS A 446 5.84 21.86 10.94
N THR A 447 5.79 22.76 11.92
CA THR A 447 5.58 22.44 13.35
C THR A 447 4.12 22.60 13.79
N LEU A 448 3.21 22.94 12.87
CA LEU A 448 1.80 23.15 13.22
C LEU A 448 1.08 21.83 13.55
N GLU A 449 0.24 21.89 14.57
CA GLU A 449 -0.61 20.78 15.04
C GLU A 449 -1.96 20.70 14.28
N GLN A 450 -2.10 21.46 13.19
CA GLN A 450 -3.33 21.54 12.41
C GLN A 450 -3.08 21.26 10.93
N ASP A 451 -4.02 20.57 10.30
CA ASP A 451 -4.11 20.39 8.86
C ASP A 451 -4.81 21.61 8.22
N LEU A 452 -4.28 22.08 7.09
CA LEU A 452 -4.86 23.17 6.31
C LEU A 452 -5.68 22.64 5.15
N TYR A 453 -6.90 23.14 5.02
CA TYR A 453 -7.82 22.84 3.94
C TYR A 453 -8.19 24.11 3.18
N VAL A 454 -8.19 24.04 1.85
CA VAL A 454 -8.45 25.17 0.95
C VAL A 454 -9.60 24.85 0.01
N PHE A 455 -10.53 25.77 -0.14
CA PHE A 455 -11.60 25.73 -1.13
C PHE A 455 -11.56 27.00 -1.98
N HIS A 456 -11.54 26.84 -3.30
CA HIS A 456 -11.55 27.95 -4.24
C HIS A 456 -12.97 28.24 -4.74
N ARG A 457 -13.32 29.51 -4.97
CA ARG A 457 -14.64 29.98 -5.40
C ARG A 457 -15.14 29.27 -6.66
N ALA A 458 -14.26 29.00 -7.62
CA ALA A 458 -14.62 28.28 -8.85
C ALA A 458 -15.07 26.83 -8.59
N GLY A 459 -14.76 26.25 -7.43
CA GLY A 459 -15.30 24.95 -7.02
C GLY A 459 -16.83 24.94 -6.82
N LEU A 460 -17.49 26.10 -6.74
CA LEU A 460 -18.95 26.20 -6.71
C LEU A 460 -19.59 26.02 -8.08
N LEU A 461 -18.81 26.03 -9.16
CA LEU A 461 -19.30 25.87 -10.52
C LEU A 461 -19.77 24.43 -10.75
N LYS A 462 -21.09 24.23 -10.77
CA LYS A 462 -21.73 22.92 -10.98
C LYS A 462 -21.77 22.47 -12.45
N SER A 463 -21.10 23.19 -13.36
CA SER A 463 -21.22 23.01 -14.82
C SER A 463 -20.05 22.25 -15.44
N ILE A 464 -19.33 21.43 -14.68
CA ILE A 464 -18.22 20.63 -15.21
C ILE A 464 -18.75 19.62 -16.24
N LYS A 465 -18.21 19.69 -17.46
CA LYS A 465 -18.58 18.80 -18.57
C LYS A 465 -17.39 17.92 -18.91
N ILE A 466 -17.61 16.61 -18.93
CA ILE A 466 -16.60 15.64 -19.36
C ILE A 466 -17.02 15.10 -20.72
N ARG A 467 -16.07 15.05 -21.64
CA ARG A 467 -16.29 14.59 -23.02
C ARG A 467 -15.00 14.00 -23.60
N LEU A 468 -15.13 13.33 -24.74
CA LEU A 468 -13.97 12.91 -25.53
C LEU A 468 -13.19 14.15 -26.00
N ALA A 469 -11.86 14.02 -26.00
CA ALA A 469 -10.96 15.04 -26.49
C ALA A 469 -11.09 15.24 -28.00
N THR A 470 -10.80 16.45 -28.46
CA THR A 470 -10.78 16.84 -29.87
C THR A 470 -9.49 17.60 -30.16
N LEU A 471 -9.18 17.78 -31.45
CA LEU A 471 -8.00 18.54 -31.89
C LEU A 471 -7.94 19.96 -31.31
N LEU A 472 -9.10 20.60 -31.11
CA LEU A 472 -9.22 21.97 -30.59
C LEU A 472 -8.82 22.08 -29.10
N ASP A 473 -8.79 20.97 -28.37
CA ASP A 473 -8.49 20.98 -26.93
C ASP A 473 -6.99 21.01 -26.65
N THR A 474 -6.14 20.72 -27.64
CA THR A 474 -4.68 20.60 -27.50
C THR A 474 -4.03 21.81 -26.79
N PRO A 475 -4.32 23.07 -27.16
CA PRO A 475 -3.74 24.24 -26.48
C PRO A 475 -4.18 24.35 -25.01
N GLY A 476 -5.43 23.99 -24.71
CA GLY A 476 -5.95 24.00 -23.34
C GLY A 476 -5.28 22.94 -22.48
N VAL A 477 -5.05 21.75 -23.04
CA VAL A 477 -4.30 20.68 -22.36
C VAL A 477 -2.84 21.08 -22.14
N GLU A 478 -2.18 21.66 -23.14
CA GLU A 478 -0.78 22.12 -23.02
C GLU A 478 -0.60 23.10 -21.87
N ASN A 479 -1.52 24.07 -21.72
CA ASN A 479 -1.51 24.99 -20.59
C ASN A 479 -1.68 24.26 -19.24
N LEU A 480 -2.65 23.33 -19.16
CA LEU A 480 -2.92 22.54 -17.95
C LEU A 480 -1.72 21.70 -17.50
N VAL A 481 -1.02 21.05 -18.43
CA VAL A 481 0.06 20.10 -18.10
C VAL A 481 1.44 20.74 -18.09
N SER A 482 1.59 22.00 -18.50
CA SER A 482 2.89 22.69 -18.66
C SER A 482 3.87 22.51 -17.49
N THR A 483 3.37 22.52 -16.25
CA THR A 483 4.15 22.39 -15.00
C THR A 483 4.39 20.95 -14.55
N LEU A 484 3.80 19.95 -15.22
CA LEU A 484 3.92 18.54 -14.85
C LEU A 484 5.16 17.88 -15.46
N MET A 485 5.82 17.02 -14.69
CA MET A 485 7.01 16.26 -15.16
C MET A 485 6.74 15.38 -16.39
N LEU A 486 5.51 14.87 -16.54
CA LEU A 486 5.09 13.97 -17.63
C LEU A 486 4.39 14.72 -18.78
N ASN A 487 4.51 16.05 -18.85
CA ASN A 487 3.81 16.88 -19.83
C ASN A 487 4.00 16.42 -21.28
N LYS A 488 5.24 16.09 -21.67
CA LYS A 488 5.58 15.62 -23.03
C LYS A 488 4.87 14.33 -23.39
N SER A 489 4.90 13.32 -22.52
CA SER A 489 4.23 12.03 -22.75
C SER A 489 2.72 12.21 -22.89
N ILE A 490 2.10 13.02 -22.02
CA ILE A 490 0.64 13.27 -22.11
C ILE A 490 0.28 13.93 -23.46
N LEU A 491 1.08 14.89 -23.92
CA LEU A 491 0.86 15.58 -25.19
C LEU A 491 1.10 14.68 -26.41
N GLU A 492 2.12 13.81 -26.36
CA GLU A 492 2.39 12.81 -27.39
C GLU A 492 1.23 11.80 -27.52
N ASP A 493 0.72 11.28 -26.40
CA ASP A 493 -0.40 10.33 -26.42
C ASP A 493 -1.72 10.99 -26.84
N LEU A 494 -1.94 12.26 -26.47
CA LEU A 494 -3.08 13.04 -26.97
C LEU A 494 -2.99 13.25 -28.49
N LYS A 495 -1.80 13.55 -29.01
CA LYS A 495 -1.56 13.68 -30.45
C LYS A 495 -1.82 12.34 -31.16
N GLN A 496 -1.30 11.25 -30.63
CA GLN A 496 -1.52 9.90 -31.15
C GLN A 496 -3.01 9.52 -31.17
N TYR A 497 -3.75 9.86 -30.10
CA TYR A 497 -5.20 9.68 -30.07
C TYR A 497 -5.91 10.48 -31.18
N ASN A 498 -5.54 11.74 -31.35
CA ASN A 498 -6.12 12.63 -32.36
C ASN A 498 -5.85 12.15 -33.80
N GLU A 499 -4.69 11.54 -34.05
CA GLU A 499 -4.29 11.04 -35.37
C GLU A 499 -4.86 9.65 -35.68
N ALA A 500 -4.75 8.68 -34.75
CA ALA A 500 -5.00 7.27 -35.04
C ALA A 500 -6.05 6.60 -34.13
N ARG A 501 -6.40 7.20 -32.98
CA ARG A 501 -7.26 6.61 -31.93
C ARG A 501 -6.79 5.23 -31.44
N ARG A 502 -5.52 4.92 -31.66
CA ARG A 502 -4.85 3.67 -31.31
C ARG A 502 -3.43 3.98 -30.86
N ASP A 503 -2.96 3.22 -29.90
CA ASP A 503 -1.58 3.23 -29.46
C ASP A 503 -0.67 2.60 -30.54
N HIS A 504 0.65 2.71 -30.40
CA HIS A 504 1.64 2.24 -31.39
C HIS A 504 1.57 0.73 -31.65
N ASP A 505 1.08 -0.04 -30.68
CA ASP A 505 0.84 -1.49 -30.77
C ASP A 505 -0.51 -1.86 -31.41
N GLY A 506 -1.32 -0.85 -31.78
CA GLY A 506 -2.65 -1.03 -32.36
C GLY A 506 -3.79 -1.12 -31.33
N THR A 507 -3.49 -1.06 -30.03
CA THR A 507 -4.49 -1.12 -28.96
C THR A 507 -5.41 0.12 -29.00
N PRO A 508 -6.74 -0.05 -28.93
CA PRO A 508 -7.67 1.09 -28.89
C PRO A 508 -7.40 2.02 -27.73
N MET A 509 -7.39 3.33 -28.01
CA MET A 509 -7.15 4.39 -27.03
C MET A 509 -8.27 5.44 -27.07
N LYS A 510 -8.60 6.01 -25.91
CA LYS A 510 -9.54 7.11 -25.75
C LYS A 510 -8.96 8.19 -24.84
N ALA A 511 -9.04 9.46 -25.28
CA ALA A 511 -8.72 10.61 -24.46
C ALA A 511 -9.99 11.37 -24.05
N PHE A 512 -10.02 11.85 -22.82
CA PHE A 512 -11.12 12.61 -22.23
C PHE A 512 -10.61 13.94 -21.70
N VAL A 513 -11.43 14.97 -21.82
CA VAL A 513 -11.17 16.30 -21.24
C VAL A 513 -12.31 16.70 -20.31
N ALA A 514 -11.95 17.37 -19.23
CA ALA A 514 -12.89 18.04 -18.34
C ALA A 514 -12.88 19.55 -18.64
N GLU A 515 -14.05 20.10 -18.91
CA GLU A 515 -14.25 21.48 -19.33
C GLU A 515 -15.13 22.22 -18.31
N VAL A 516 -14.68 23.38 -17.85
CA VAL A 516 -15.42 24.29 -16.95
C VAL A 516 -15.30 25.70 -17.52
N ALA A 517 -16.44 26.37 -17.73
CA ALA A 517 -16.48 27.73 -18.29
C ALA A 517 -15.60 27.90 -19.55
N GLU A 518 -15.71 26.95 -20.49
CA GLU A 518 -14.95 26.90 -21.76
C GLU A 518 -13.42 26.71 -21.61
N GLN A 519 -12.94 26.43 -20.40
CA GLN A 519 -11.53 26.11 -20.12
C GLN A 519 -11.33 24.63 -19.85
N ILE A 520 -10.27 24.06 -20.42
CA ILE A 520 -9.86 22.69 -20.12
C ILE A 520 -9.16 22.65 -18.78
N VAL A 521 -9.75 21.94 -17.82
CA VAL A 521 -9.27 21.83 -16.44
C VAL A 521 -8.80 20.42 -16.08
N GLY A 522 -9.02 19.44 -16.95
CA GLY A 522 -8.57 18.06 -16.75
C GLY A 522 -8.38 17.28 -18.04
N ILE A 523 -7.51 16.28 -18.01
CA ILE A 523 -7.27 15.31 -19.08
C ILE A 523 -7.11 13.90 -18.51
N ALA A 524 -7.65 12.90 -19.21
CA ALA A 524 -7.37 11.49 -18.94
C ALA A 524 -7.21 10.72 -20.25
N VAL A 525 -6.24 9.79 -20.29
CA VAL A 525 -6.02 8.90 -21.44
C VAL A 525 -6.15 7.46 -20.95
N ILE A 526 -7.02 6.69 -21.60
CA ILE A 526 -7.20 5.27 -21.33
C ILE A 526 -6.96 4.44 -22.59
N ARG A 527 -6.55 3.20 -22.40
CA ARG A 527 -6.49 2.17 -23.45
C ARG A 527 -7.20 0.90 -23.01
N ASP A 528 -7.47 0.00 -23.94
CA ASP A 528 -8.00 -1.33 -23.61
C ASP A 528 -6.93 -2.13 -22.86
N GLU A 529 -7.32 -2.82 -21.78
CA GLU A 529 -6.36 -3.66 -21.04
C GLU A 529 -6.19 -5.01 -21.73
N MET A 530 -4.98 -5.28 -22.20
CA MET A 530 -4.66 -6.49 -22.95
C MET A 530 -4.21 -7.64 -22.04
N ASP A 531 -3.63 -7.32 -20.87
CA ASP A 531 -3.03 -8.28 -19.93
C ASP A 531 -4.00 -8.69 -18.81
N VAL A 532 -5.29 -8.82 -19.11
CA VAL A 532 -6.33 -9.08 -18.10
C VAL A 532 -6.11 -10.41 -17.37
N GLU A 533 -5.70 -11.48 -18.08
CA GLU A 533 -5.40 -12.78 -17.47
C GLU A 533 -4.17 -12.72 -16.55
N TYR A 534 -3.16 -11.91 -16.91
CA TYR A 534 -2.00 -11.67 -16.08
C TYR A 534 -2.41 -10.92 -14.80
N ILE A 535 -3.19 -9.83 -14.91
CA ILE A 535 -3.68 -9.07 -13.75
C ILE A 535 -4.46 -9.98 -12.80
N ARG A 536 -5.38 -10.79 -13.33
CA ARG A 536 -6.21 -11.70 -12.52
C ARG A 536 -5.38 -12.75 -11.77
N SER A 537 -4.34 -13.28 -12.41
CA SER A 537 -3.48 -14.31 -11.82
C SER A 537 -2.43 -13.76 -10.85
N HIS A 538 -2.03 -12.49 -11.02
CA HIS A 538 -0.95 -11.86 -10.26
C HIS A 538 -1.42 -10.90 -9.16
N TYR A 539 -2.69 -10.49 -9.18
CA TYR A 539 -3.26 -9.57 -8.19
C TYR A 539 -4.61 -10.05 -7.67
N ASN A 540 -4.93 -9.72 -6.42
CA ASN A 540 -6.22 -10.03 -5.78
C ASN A 540 -7.34 -9.11 -6.29
N ILE A 541 -7.52 -9.00 -7.60
CA ILE A 541 -8.55 -8.14 -8.18
C ILE A 541 -9.98 -8.62 -7.88
N GLU A 542 -10.13 -9.91 -7.62
CA GLU A 542 -11.41 -10.56 -7.29
C GLU A 542 -11.96 -10.14 -5.92
N ASP A 543 -11.17 -9.44 -5.09
CA ASP A 543 -11.66 -8.78 -3.87
C ASP A 543 -12.57 -7.58 -4.21
N PHE A 544 -12.46 -7.02 -5.43
CA PHE A 544 -13.18 -5.83 -5.87
C PHE A 544 -14.22 -6.10 -6.96
N ILE A 545 -14.02 -7.13 -7.77
CA ILE A 545 -14.90 -7.46 -8.90
C ILE A 545 -15.20 -8.95 -9.04
N PHE A 546 -16.39 -9.28 -9.51
CA PHE A 546 -16.70 -10.64 -9.99
C PHE A 546 -16.25 -10.79 -11.45
N PHE A 547 -15.00 -11.18 -11.66
CA PHE A 547 -14.35 -11.21 -12.98
C PHE A 547 -15.21 -11.81 -14.11
N SER A 548 -16.00 -12.86 -13.87
CA SER A 548 -16.90 -13.49 -14.85
C SER A 548 -18.04 -12.60 -15.37
N HIS A 549 -18.31 -11.47 -14.72
CA HIS A 549 -19.33 -10.51 -15.10
C HIS A 549 -18.78 -9.30 -15.88
N HIS A 550 -17.49 -9.34 -16.24
CA HIS A 550 -16.83 -8.31 -17.02
C HIS A 550 -16.30 -8.90 -18.34
N GLN A 551 -16.64 -8.27 -19.46
CA GLN A 551 -16.10 -8.61 -20.77
C GLN A 551 -14.70 -8.00 -20.94
N ARG A 552 -13.89 -8.58 -21.84
CA ARG A 552 -12.49 -8.15 -22.05
C ARG A 552 -12.40 -6.67 -22.40
N GLU A 553 -13.33 -6.20 -23.23
CA GLU A 553 -13.41 -4.82 -23.71
C GLU A 553 -13.88 -3.84 -22.62
N GLU A 554 -14.47 -4.33 -21.52
CA GLU A 554 -14.90 -3.48 -20.41
C GLU A 554 -13.75 -3.17 -19.43
N HIS A 555 -12.60 -3.81 -19.58
CA HIS A 555 -11.38 -3.52 -18.84
C HIS A 555 -10.61 -2.40 -19.54
N GLY A 556 -10.30 -1.35 -18.78
CA GLY A 556 -9.50 -0.23 -19.24
C GLY A 556 -8.22 -0.08 -18.42
N HIS A 557 -7.16 0.33 -19.09
CA HIS A 557 -5.92 0.77 -18.50
C HIS A 557 -5.90 2.30 -18.48
N LEU A 558 -5.80 2.90 -17.30
CA LEU A 558 -5.65 4.34 -17.15
C LEU A 558 -4.16 4.67 -17.37
N TYR A 559 -3.85 5.34 -18.47
CA TYR A 559 -2.47 5.65 -18.84
C TYR A 559 -2.04 7.00 -18.26
N HIS A 560 -2.86 8.03 -18.46
CA HIS A 560 -2.66 9.37 -17.91
C HIS A 560 -3.89 9.91 -17.21
N PHE A 561 -3.68 10.67 -16.15
CA PHE A 561 -4.72 11.45 -15.49
C PHE A 561 -4.12 12.72 -14.89
N ALA A 562 -4.70 13.88 -15.24
CA ALA A 562 -4.38 15.16 -14.65
C ALA A 562 -5.66 15.98 -14.46
N LEU A 563 -5.82 16.60 -13.29
CA LEU A 563 -6.93 17.50 -12.99
C LEU A 563 -6.42 18.71 -12.21
N ASN A 564 -6.87 19.90 -12.57
CA ASN A 564 -6.55 21.12 -11.83
C ASN A 564 -7.00 20.97 -10.36
N PRO A 565 -6.12 21.23 -9.38
CA PRO A 565 -6.41 21.05 -7.95
C PRO A 565 -7.68 21.74 -7.45
N VAL A 566 -8.05 22.88 -8.04
CA VAL A 566 -9.30 23.61 -7.73
C VAL A 566 -10.55 22.73 -7.87
N PHE A 567 -10.53 21.79 -8.82
CA PHE A 567 -11.64 20.90 -9.14
C PHE A 567 -11.44 19.47 -8.61
N ARG A 568 -10.52 19.26 -7.65
CA ARG A 568 -10.19 17.93 -7.09
C ARG A 568 -11.38 17.18 -6.51
N HIS A 569 -12.39 17.87 -5.99
CA HIS A 569 -13.62 17.22 -5.48
C HIS A 569 -14.42 16.54 -6.62
N TYR A 570 -14.23 16.95 -7.88
CA TYR A 570 -14.84 16.30 -9.05
C TYR A 570 -14.06 15.09 -9.58
N THR A 571 -12.94 14.67 -8.98
CA THR A 571 -12.18 13.50 -9.48
C THR A 571 -13.03 12.23 -9.53
N LYS A 572 -13.87 11.97 -8.51
CA LYS A 572 -14.78 10.81 -8.51
C LYS A 572 -15.76 10.86 -9.68
N PHE A 573 -16.32 12.04 -9.96
CA PHE A 573 -17.17 12.27 -11.11
C PHE A 573 -16.42 12.08 -12.43
N PHE A 574 -15.16 12.54 -12.53
CA PHE A 574 -14.34 12.34 -13.71
C PHE A 574 -14.09 10.86 -14.00
N LEU A 575 -13.72 10.07 -12.98
CA LEU A 575 -13.55 8.61 -13.11
C LEU A 575 -14.85 7.90 -13.49
N LYS A 576 -15.98 8.30 -12.90
CA LYS A 576 -17.32 7.78 -13.24
C LYS A 576 -17.66 8.01 -14.71
N GLU A 577 -17.42 9.23 -15.22
CA GLU A 577 -17.69 9.56 -16.62
C GLU A 577 -16.74 8.87 -17.60
N ILE A 578 -15.46 8.69 -17.23
CA ILE A 578 -14.51 7.89 -18.03
C ILE A 578 -15.05 6.46 -18.20
N LEU A 579 -15.59 5.85 -17.13
CA LEU A 579 -16.22 4.53 -17.20
C LEU A 579 -17.46 4.53 -18.12
N ARG A 580 -18.36 5.51 -17.96
CA ARG A 580 -19.60 5.61 -18.75
C ARG A 580 -19.33 5.87 -20.23
N LEU A 581 -18.60 6.94 -20.56
CA LEU A 581 -18.28 7.33 -21.95
C LEU A 581 -17.28 6.36 -22.61
N GLY A 582 -16.40 5.74 -21.81
CA GLY A 582 -15.44 4.75 -22.27
C GLY A 582 -16.05 3.39 -22.58
N TYR A 583 -17.30 3.12 -22.16
CA TYR A 583 -17.90 1.79 -22.12
C TYR A 583 -17.06 0.80 -21.31
N LYS A 584 -16.47 1.29 -20.22
CA LYS A 584 -15.65 0.52 -19.28
C LYS A 584 -16.41 0.26 -17.99
N SER A 585 -16.01 -0.81 -17.32
CA SER A 585 -16.51 -1.16 -15.98
C SER A 585 -15.41 -1.16 -14.93
N CYS A 586 -14.16 -1.38 -15.36
CA CYS A 586 -12.98 -1.42 -14.52
C CYS A 586 -11.87 -0.55 -15.13
N LEU A 587 -11.18 0.20 -14.29
CA LEU A 587 -9.94 0.90 -14.64
C LEU A 587 -8.80 0.35 -13.79
N TYR A 588 -7.68 0.08 -14.44
CA TYR A 588 -6.42 -0.35 -13.84
C TYR A 588 -5.37 0.73 -14.01
N TYR A 589 -4.64 1.03 -12.95
CA TYR A 589 -3.58 2.03 -12.94
C TYR A 589 -2.29 1.43 -12.38
N PRO A 590 -1.42 0.88 -13.25
CA PRO A 590 -0.10 0.41 -12.87
C PRO A 590 0.82 1.56 -12.48
N VAL A 591 1.45 1.46 -11.32
CA VAL A 591 2.47 2.41 -10.84
C VAL A 591 3.79 1.67 -10.80
N TYR A 592 4.70 2.06 -11.69
CA TYR A 592 6.06 1.53 -11.72
C TYR A 592 6.91 2.25 -10.67
N PRO A 593 7.68 1.53 -9.83
CA PRO A 593 8.55 2.15 -8.84
C PRO A 593 9.58 3.05 -9.55
N GLN A 594 9.55 4.34 -9.27
CA GLN A 594 10.60 5.26 -9.71
C GLN A 594 11.72 5.27 -8.65
N ILE A 595 12.94 4.89 -9.03
CA ILE A 595 14.11 5.06 -8.15
C ILE A 595 14.40 6.56 -8.09
N ARG A 596 14.06 7.21 -6.97
CA ARG A 596 14.41 8.61 -6.72
C ARG A 596 15.53 8.69 -5.69
N GLU A 597 16.64 9.30 -6.07
CA GLU A 597 17.73 9.67 -5.17
C GLU A 597 17.44 11.05 -4.59
N GLY A 598 17.15 11.13 -3.29
CA GLY A 598 16.84 12.38 -2.58
C GLY A 598 16.64 12.16 -1.07
N LYS A 599 16.89 13.19 -0.25
CA LYS A 599 16.76 13.13 1.23
C LYS A 599 15.30 12.94 1.70
N PHE A 600 14.37 13.52 0.95
CA PHE A 600 12.93 13.34 1.14
C PHE A 600 12.36 12.67 -0.10
N GLN A 601 11.94 11.42 0.06
CA GLN A 601 11.10 10.78 -0.94
C GLN A 601 9.65 11.08 -0.52
N SER A 602 9.19 12.29 -0.85
CA SER A 602 7.77 12.61 -0.71
C SER A 602 6.98 11.70 -1.65
N SER A 603 5.78 11.31 -1.19
CA SER A 603 4.79 10.56 -1.94
C SER A 603 4.21 11.41 -3.08
N TYR A 604 5.04 11.95 -3.99
CA TYR A 604 4.59 12.75 -5.13
C TYR A 604 3.75 11.95 -6.14
N ALA A 605 3.56 10.63 -5.92
CA ALA A 605 2.49 9.87 -6.56
C ALA A 605 1.09 10.46 -6.24
N HIS A 606 0.99 11.25 -5.17
CA HIS A 606 -0.10 12.15 -4.82
C HIS A 606 0.15 13.59 -5.27
N SER A 607 0.68 13.84 -6.46
CA SER A 607 0.49 15.16 -7.05
C SER A 607 -1.01 15.49 -6.94
N LEU A 608 -1.39 16.71 -6.55
CA LEU A 608 -2.80 17.13 -6.46
C LEU A 608 -3.57 16.88 -7.77
N THR A 609 -2.82 16.65 -8.85
CA THR A 609 -3.28 16.31 -10.20
C THR A 609 -3.54 14.81 -10.44
N SER A 610 -3.10 13.88 -9.58
CA SER A 610 -3.26 12.43 -9.74
C SER A 610 -4.58 11.89 -9.18
N ALA A 611 -5.24 10.97 -9.91
CA ALA A 611 -6.43 10.24 -9.45
C ALA A 611 -6.12 9.16 -8.41
N LEU A 612 -4.84 8.85 -8.16
CA LEU A 612 -4.41 7.72 -7.32
C LEU A 612 -5.09 7.72 -5.94
N HIS A 613 -5.31 8.90 -5.39
CA HIS A 613 -5.98 9.10 -4.11
C HIS A 613 -7.39 8.45 -4.01
N TYR A 614 -8.10 8.35 -5.13
CA TYR A 614 -9.44 7.77 -5.21
C TYR A 614 -9.45 6.32 -5.70
N LEU A 615 -8.29 5.77 -6.09
CA LEU A 615 -8.14 4.36 -6.46
C LEU A 615 -7.86 3.50 -5.22
N VAL A 616 -8.06 2.19 -5.32
CA VAL A 616 -7.68 1.23 -4.28
C VAL A 616 -6.43 0.46 -4.71
N PRO A 617 -5.40 0.34 -3.86
CA PRO A 617 -4.26 -0.52 -4.15
C PRO A 617 -4.69 -1.99 -4.10
N VAL A 618 -4.27 -2.77 -5.08
CA VAL A 618 -4.62 -4.19 -5.20
C VAL A 618 -3.43 -5.04 -4.75
N ARG A 619 -3.64 -5.89 -3.75
CA ARG A 619 -2.57 -6.70 -3.17
C ARG A 619 -2.04 -7.74 -4.19
N PRO A 620 -0.72 -7.90 -4.35
CA PRO A 620 -0.17 -8.92 -5.23
C PRO A 620 -0.44 -10.33 -4.68
N ARG A 621 -0.64 -11.28 -5.60
CA ARG A 621 -0.83 -12.70 -5.32
C ARG A 621 0.52 -13.39 -5.20
N ARG A 622 0.61 -14.31 -4.24
CA ARG A 622 1.71 -15.26 -4.20
C ARG A 622 1.59 -16.23 -5.38
N GLN A 623 2.61 -16.26 -6.22
CA GLN A 623 2.67 -17.18 -7.36
C GLN A 623 3.18 -18.57 -6.96
N ILE A 624 2.66 -19.59 -7.65
CA ILE A 624 3.20 -20.96 -7.59
C ILE A 624 4.39 -21.03 -8.54
N VAL A 625 5.50 -21.61 -8.09
CA VAL A 625 6.57 -22.00 -9.01
C VAL A 625 6.22 -23.36 -9.61
N TYR A 626 5.75 -23.37 -10.86
CA TYR A 626 5.29 -24.57 -11.54
C TYR A 626 6.44 -25.36 -12.17
N PRO A 627 6.47 -26.70 -12.06
CA PRO A 627 7.38 -27.54 -12.82
C PRO A 627 6.84 -27.71 -14.26
N LEU A 628 6.95 -26.67 -15.07
CA LEU A 628 6.33 -26.58 -16.41
C LEU A 628 6.66 -27.78 -17.31
N GLU A 629 7.91 -28.23 -17.31
CA GLU A 629 8.35 -29.40 -18.08
C GLU A 629 7.63 -30.70 -17.68
N LYS A 630 7.45 -30.93 -16.37
CA LYS A 630 6.78 -32.13 -15.85
C LYS A 630 5.26 -32.08 -16.06
N LEU A 631 4.68 -30.89 -16.07
CA LEU A 631 3.25 -30.70 -16.29
C LEU A 631 2.88 -30.83 -17.78
N GLY A 632 3.77 -30.44 -18.69
CA GLY A 632 3.55 -30.56 -20.14
C GLY A 632 2.27 -29.85 -20.57
N ILE A 633 1.36 -30.57 -21.23
CA ILE A 633 0.05 -30.02 -21.67
C ILE A 633 -0.86 -29.59 -20.52
N ASN A 634 -0.60 -30.08 -19.31
CA ASN A 634 -1.36 -29.74 -18.09
C ASN A 634 -0.75 -28.55 -17.35
N ALA A 635 0.22 -27.84 -17.94
CA ALA A 635 0.77 -26.62 -17.37
C ALA A 635 -0.22 -25.44 -17.51
N PRO A 636 -0.21 -24.48 -16.57
CA PRO A 636 -0.97 -23.25 -16.71
C PRO A 636 -0.51 -22.44 -17.93
N SER A 637 -1.35 -21.50 -18.37
CA SER A 637 -1.04 -20.65 -19.53
C SER A 637 0.23 -19.81 -19.28
N LYS A 638 0.85 -19.34 -20.37
CA LYS A 638 2.03 -18.45 -20.29
C LYS A 638 1.75 -17.17 -19.52
N ALA A 639 0.53 -16.65 -19.53
CA ALA A 639 0.15 -15.46 -18.78
C ALA A 639 0.14 -15.70 -17.26
N VAL A 640 -0.25 -16.90 -16.83
CA VAL A 640 -0.31 -17.30 -15.42
C VAL A 640 1.07 -17.70 -14.88
N SER A 641 1.90 -18.32 -15.73
CA SER A 641 3.26 -18.75 -15.38
C SER A 641 4.34 -17.70 -15.65
N LYS A 642 3.96 -16.49 -16.08
CA LYS A 642 4.87 -15.38 -16.34
C LYS A 642 5.49 -14.92 -15.03
N ASP A 643 6.76 -14.53 -15.07
CA ASP A 643 7.38 -13.89 -13.90
C ASP A 643 6.70 -12.54 -13.60
N PRO A 644 6.50 -12.20 -12.31
CA PRO A 644 5.82 -10.96 -11.97
C PRO A 644 6.57 -9.71 -12.49
N LEU A 645 5.87 -8.88 -13.26
CA LEU A 645 6.34 -7.58 -13.67
C LEU A 645 6.44 -6.63 -12.46
N SER A 646 7.47 -5.79 -12.44
CA SER A 646 7.77 -4.89 -11.30
C SER A 646 6.91 -3.61 -11.34
N TYR A 647 5.62 -3.72 -11.05
CA TYR A 647 4.73 -2.57 -10.85
C TYR A 647 3.73 -2.84 -9.72
N ALA A 648 3.20 -1.79 -9.08
CA ALA A 648 2.06 -1.91 -8.18
C ALA A 648 0.75 -1.64 -8.94
N LEU A 649 -0.31 -2.37 -8.65
CA LEU A 649 -1.59 -2.21 -9.32
C LEU A 649 -2.58 -1.43 -8.45
N ASN A 650 -3.19 -0.40 -9.02
CA ASN A 650 -4.32 0.31 -8.43
C ASN A 650 -5.57 0.12 -9.28
N HIS A 651 -6.74 0.15 -8.65
CA HIS A 651 -8.00 -0.16 -9.31
C HIS A 651 -9.12 0.81 -8.94
N THR A 652 -10.05 1.04 -9.86
CA THR A 652 -11.39 1.56 -9.55
C THR A 652 -12.43 0.93 -10.46
N ASN A 653 -13.67 0.88 -10.01
CA ASN A 653 -14.84 0.45 -10.76
C ASN A 653 -16.04 1.36 -10.45
N ARG A 654 -17.19 1.09 -11.06
CA ARG A 654 -18.39 1.92 -10.88
C ARG A 654 -18.84 2.03 -9.42
N LYS A 655 -18.77 0.95 -8.64
CA LYS A 655 -19.16 0.93 -7.22
C LYS A 655 -18.25 1.83 -6.38
N LEU A 656 -16.94 1.70 -6.61
CA LEU A 656 -15.90 2.44 -5.89
C LEU A 656 -15.97 3.96 -6.16
N THR A 657 -16.49 4.40 -7.32
CA THR A 657 -16.63 5.83 -7.62
C THR A 657 -17.56 6.58 -6.66
N LEU A 658 -18.58 5.91 -6.09
CA LEU A 658 -19.49 6.48 -5.10
C LEU A 658 -19.28 5.86 -3.71
N GLU A 659 -18.19 5.13 -3.49
CA GLU A 659 -17.86 4.60 -2.18
C GLU A 659 -17.17 5.68 -1.33
N PRO A 660 -17.71 6.01 -0.14
CA PRO A 660 -17.01 6.87 0.78
C PRO A 660 -15.82 6.11 1.38
N LYS A 661 -14.66 6.76 1.47
CA LYS A 661 -13.51 6.25 2.21
C LYS A 661 -13.40 7.01 3.53
N ILE A 662 -12.97 6.32 4.57
CA ILE A 662 -12.74 6.91 5.89
C ILE A 662 -11.32 7.47 5.91
N THR A 663 -11.22 8.79 6.00
CA THR A 663 -9.92 9.46 6.11
C THR A 663 -9.43 9.45 7.55
N VAL A 664 -8.21 8.97 7.76
CA VAL A 664 -7.45 8.97 9.01
C VAL A 664 -6.34 10.01 8.87
N ASN A 665 -6.48 11.12 9.60
CA ASN A 665 -5.52 12.23 9.58
C ASN A 665 -4.43 12.15 10.65
N ALA A 666 -4.53 11.19 11.58
CA ALA A 666 -3.53 10.96 12.62
C ALA A 666 -2.11 10.81 12.02
N LYS A 667 -1.13 11.49 12.63
CA LYS A 667 0.29 11.38 12.29
C LYS A 667 0.86 10.07 12.84
N ILE A 668 0.90 9.05 12.00
CA ILE A 668 1.46 7.74 12.33
C ILE A 668 2.91 7.71 11.86
N VAL A 669 3.85 7.73 12.80
CA VAL A 669 5.30 7.75 12.52
C VAL A 669 5.89 6.39 12.87
N VAL A 670 6.45 5.71 11.86
CA VAL A 670 7.15 4.43 12.01
C VAL A 670 8.65 4.69 11.95
N VAL A 671 9.39 4.26 12.99
CA VAL A 671 10.85 4.38 13.04
C VAL A 671 11.47 3.01 12.79
N GLY A 672 12.21 2.90 11.70
CA GLY A 672 12.91 1.69 11.27
C GLY A 672 12.17 0.92 10.18
N ALA A 673 12.82 0.78 9.02
CA ALA A 673 12.34 0.01 7.88
C ALA A 673 12.62 -1.51 8.00
N SER A 674 12.42 -2.09 9.19
CA SER A 674 12.56 -3.53 9.39
C SER A 674 11.39 -4.31 8.78
N ASN A 675 11.51 -5.62 8.63
CA ASN A 675 10.40 -6.48 8.14
C ASN A 675 9.12 -6.33 8.97
N VAL A 676 9.21 -5.99 10.26
CA VAL A 676 8.05 -5.68 11.10
C VAL A 676 7.41 -4.35 10.69
N GLY A 677 8.23 -3.30 10.52
CA GLY A 677 7.77 -1.98 10.10
C GLY A 677 7.17 -1.98 8.69
N ILE A 678 7.79 -2.69 7.75
CA ILE A 678 7.25 -2.86 6.39
C ILE A 678 5.93 -3.62 6.42
N SER A 679 5.82 -4.71 7.18
CA SER A 679 4.57 -5.47 7.27
C SER A 679 3.44 -4.68 7.94
N PHE A 680 3.78 -3.82 8.91
CA PHE A 680 2.84 -2.88 9.50
C PHE A 680 2.31 -1.88 8.45
N LEU A 681 3.21 -1.23 7.69
CA LEU A 681 2.85 -0.30 6.62
C LEU A 681 2.05 -0.97 5.50
N GLU A 682 2.47 -2.17 5.05
CA GLU A 682 1.76 -3.00 4.08
C GLU A 682 0.31 -3.23 4.51
N THR A 683 0.10 -3.58 5.78
CA THR A 683 -1.24 -3.91 6.28
C THR A 683 -2.16 -2.70 6.26
N LEU A 684 -1.68 -1.51 6.66
CA LEU A 684 -2.47 -0.28 6.64
C LEU A 684 -2.78 0.22 5.22
N VAL A 685 -1.80 0.17 4.30
CA VAL A 685 -1.95 0.67 2.93
C VAL A 685 -2.98 -0.15 2.14
N PHE A 686 -3.05 -1.46 2.37
CA PHE A 686 -4.00 -2.34 1.67
C PHE A 686 -5.40 -2.40 2.31
N CYS A 687 -5.71 -1.58 3.31
CA CYS A 687 -7.08 -1.37 3.81
C CYS A 687 -7.85 -0.47 2.84
N SER A 688 -8.67 -1.04 1.96
CA SER A 688 -9.30 -0.34 0.83
C SER A 688 -10.32 0.74 1.20
N HIS A 689 -11.00 0.59 2.36
CA HIS A 689 -12.01 1.53 2.87
C HIS A 689 -11.42 2.65 3.72
N LEU A 690 -10.16 2.52 4.17
CA LEU A 690 -9.45 3.53 4.94
C LEU A 690 -8.48 4.31 4.04
N LYS A 691 -8.16 5.53 4.47
CA LYS A 691 -7.18 6.39 3.84
C LYS A 691 -6.34 7.07 4.92
N PHE A 692 -5.06 6.75 4.98
CA PHE A 692 -4.12 7.42 5.86
C PHE A 692 -3.53 8.64 5.15
N SER A 693 -3.75 9.83 5.68
CA SER A 693 -3.20 11.07 5.11
C SER A 693 -1.75 11.32 5.52
N ASN A 694 -1.36 10.87 6.72
CA ASN A 694 -0.12 11.25 7.39
C ASN A 694 0.66 10.01 7.90
N LEU A 695 0.97 9.08 6.99
CA LEU A 695 1.78 7.89 7.29
C LEU A 695 3.25 8.15 6.93
N THR A 696 4.13 8.16 7.93
CA THR A 696 5.55 8.53 7.76
C THR A 696 6.48 7.41 8.23
N LEU A 697 7.49 7.09 7.43
CA LEU A 697 8.57 6.18 7.77
C LEU A 697 9.88 6.96 7.94
N ILE A 698 10.49 6.84 9.12
CA ILE A 698 11.84 7.32 9.42
C ILE A 698 12.80 6.14 9.29
N SER A 699 13.78 6.24 8.41
CA SER A 699 14.76 5.17 8.16
C SER A 699 16.10 5.75 7.73
N THR A 700 17.21 5.13 8.14
CA THR A 700 18.58 5.57 7.80
C THR A 700 18.84 5.63 6.30
N HIS A 701 18.23 4.72 5.54
CA HIS A 701 18.42 4.59 4.08
C HIS A 701 17.11 4.70 3.28
N GLY A 702 16.01 5.06 3.95
CA GLY A 702 14.67 5.12 3.36
C GLY A 702 14.00 3.75 3.25
N LEU A 703 13.10 3.58 2.28
CA LEU A 703 12.46 2.30 1.99
C LEU A 703 13.46 1.31 1.32
N PRO A 704 13.37 0.01 1.66
CA PRO A 704 14.13 -1.05 1.00
C PRO A 704 13.63 -1.30 -0.44
N GLY A 705 14.37 -2.09 -1.23
CA GLY A 705 13.97 -2.48 -2.59
C GLY A 705 14.41 -1.54 -3.72
N LYS A 706 15.38 -0.65 -3.45
CA LYS A 706 16.13 0.04 -4.51
C LYS A 706 16.99 -1.03 -5.18
N LYS A 707 16.64 -1.47 -6.39
CA LYS A 707 17.35 -2.51 -7.16
C LYS A 707 18.81 -2.10 -7.48
N LEU A 708 19.68 -2.10 -6.47
CA LEU A 708 21.05 -1.55 -6.56
C LEU A 708 22.07 -2.64 -6.92
N LEU A 709 21.75 -3.93 -6.72
CA LEU A 709 22.69 -5.04 -6.91
C LEU A 709 22.50 -5.88 -8.18
N GLY A 710 21.54 -5.52 -9.04
CA GLY A 710 21.21 -6.35 -10.20
C GLY A 710 20.64 -7.72 -9.81
N THR A 711 20.40 -8.58 -10.80
CA THR A 711 19.85 -9.94 -10.70
C THR A 711 20.80 -10.96 -10.04
N GLU A 712 21.75 -10.54 -9.18
CA GLU A 712 22.62 -11.47 -8.49
C GLU A 712 21.83 -12.24 -7.41
N GLN A 713 21.62 -13.55 -7.64
CA GLN A 713 20.91 -14.44 -6.72
C GLN A 713 21.61 -14.63 -5.37
N ARG A 714 22.87 -14.17 -5.22
CA ARG A 714 23.70 -14.38 -4.02
C ARG A 714 23.81 -13.07 -3.23
N LYS A 715 23.30 -13.07 -1.99
CA LYS A 715 23.30 -11.92 -1.07
C LYS A 715 24.18 -12.21 0.15
N PHE A 716 24.81 -11.16 0.70
CA PHE A 716 25.62 -11.25 1.92
C PHE A 716 24.82 -11.74 3.12
N LEU A 717 23.59 -11.26 3.26
CA LEU A 717 22.70 -11.58 4.39
C LEU A 717 21.76 -12.73 4.04
N ALA A 718 21.44 -13.54 5.04
CA ALA A 718 20.43 -14.58 4.91
C ALA A 718 19.03 -13.97 4.74
N SER A 719 18.16 -14.69 4.05
CA SER A 719 16.76 -14.35 3.85
C SER A 719 15.90 -14.95 4.95
N ASP A 720 14.97 -14.17 5.49
CA ASP A 720 13.88 -14.69 6.32
C ASP A 720 12.59 -14.96 5.52
N HIS A 721 12.65 -14.75 4.20
CA HIS A 721 11.54 -14.89 3.24
C HIS A 721 10.27 -14.08 3.63
N CYS A 722 10.40 -13.01 4.41
CA CYS A 722 9.28 -12.10 4.69
C CYS A 722 8.90 -11.26 3.47
N PHE A 723 9.92 -10.68 2.81
CA PHE A 723 9.82 -9.82 1.63
C PHE A 723 11.03 -10.04 0.72
N HIS A 724 10.80 -9.99 -0.59
CA HIS A 724 11.82 -10.01 -1.64
C HIS A 724 11.84 -8.66 -2.36
N ASP A 725 12.89 -8.39 -3.14
CA ASP A 725 13.03 -7.11 -3.86
C ASP A 725 11.85 -6.80 -4.79
N GLN A 726 11.27 -7.86 -5.34
CA GLN A 726 10.08 -7.80 -6.18
C GLN A 726 8.83 -7.43 -5.37
N ASP A 727 8.70 -7.89 -4.12
CA ASP A 727 7.56 -7.56 -3.26
C ASP A 727 7.50 -6.04 -3.01
N TYR A 728 8.64 -5.38 -2.77
CA TYR A 728 8.70 -3.92 -2.61
C TYR A 728 8.22 -3.17 -3.86
N ALA A 729 8.60 -3.66 -5.04
CA ALA A 729 8.16 -3.09 -6.31
C ALA A 729 6.65 -3.28 -6.55
N LEU A 730 6.12 -4.46 -6.20
CA LEU A 730 4.70 -4.80 -6.35
C LEU A 730 3.79 -4.06 -5.36
N MET A 731 4.32 -3.67 -4.20
CA MET A 731 3.58 -2.89 -3.20
C MET A 731 3.66 -1.38 -3.44
N SER A 732 4.80 -0.88 -3.94
CA SER A 732 5.08 0.54 -4.15
C SER A 732 4.70 1.41 -2.95
N LEU A 733 5.21 1.06 -1.76
CA LEU A 733 4.91 1.78 -0.51
C LEU A 733 5.24 3.27 -0.58
N CYS A 734 6.24 3.67 -1.38
CA CYS A 734 6.59 5.08 -1.60
C CYS A 734 5.46 5.90 -2.25
N SER A 735 4.44 5.24 -2.80
CA SER A 735 3.25 5.92 -3.34
C SER A 735 2.27 6.35 -2.26
N TRP A 736 2.38 5.78 -1.05
CA TRP A 736 1.41 5.94 0.04
C TRP A 736 2.03 6.35 1.38
N VAL A 737 3.36 6.23 1.52
CA VAL A 737 4.10 6.47 2.75
C VAL A 737 5.16 7.55 2.51
N ASN A 738 5.13 8.59 3.31
CA ASN A 738 6.17 9.62 3.31
C ASN A 738 7.45 9.06 3.92
N VAL A 739 8.58 9.18 3.23
CA VAL A 739 9.86 8.65 3.72
C VAL A 739 10.80 9.77 4.10
N VAL A 740 11.20 9.79 5.37
CA VAL A 740 12.19 10.70 5.92
C VAL A 740 13.49 9.93 6.13
N VAL A 741 14.52 10.27 5.34
CA VAL A 741 15.82 9.59 5.41
C VAL A 741 16.66 10.21 6.53
N GLY A 742 16.75 9.53 7.66
CA GLY A 742 17.46 10.01 8.84
C GLY A 742 17.54 8.98 9.96
N ARG A 743 18.45 9.20 10.90
CA ARG A 743 18.58 8.39 12.12
C ARG A 743 17.95 9.12 13.28
N MET A 744 17.10 8.42 14.04
CA MET A 744 16.53 8.94 15.28
C MET A 744 17.60 9.05 16.35
N ILE A 745 17.71 10.22 16.99
CA ILE A 745 18.67 10.48 18.07
C ILE A 745 18.01 10.85 19.41
N ALA A 746 16.76 11.32 19.41
CA ALA A 746 16.00 11.61 20.62
C ALA A 746 14.49 11.52 20.38
N ILE A 747 13.73 11.31 21.45
CA ILE A 747 12.27 11.33 21.46
C ILE A 747 11.83 12.29 22.58
N ASP A 748 11.07 13.31 22.23
CA ASP A 748 10.34 14.13 23.19
C ASP A 748 8.90 13.62 23.27
N ARG A 749 8.53 13.11 24.45
CA ARG A 749 7.20 12.56 24.72
C ARG A 749 6.17 13.62 25.05
N ALA A 750 6.60 14.71 25.70
CA ALA A 750 5.70 15.78 26.11
C ALA A 750 5.28 16.61 24.89
N ALA A 751 6.25 16.92 24.01
CA ALA A 751 6.00 17.62 22.76
C ALA A 751 5.69 16.69 21.57
N LYS A 752 5.57 15.37 21.81
CA LYS A 752 5.25 14.32 20.82
C LYS A 752 6.00 14.45 19.49
N HIS A 753 7.33 14.51 19.56
CA HIS A 753 8.16 14.57 18.36
C HIS A 753 9.43 13.73 18.47
N VAL A 754 9.99 13.40 17.31
CA VAL A 754 11.24 12.67 17.15
C VAL A 754 12.28 13.63 16.58
N VAL A 755 13.50 13.61 17.15
CA VAL A 755 14.63 14.40 16.66
C VAL A 755 15.57 13.49 15.87
N LEU A 756 15.98 13.94 14.69
CA LEU A 756 16.86 13.23 13.77
C LEU A 756 18.32 13.73 13.84
N SER A 757 19.25 12.95 13.32
CA SER A 757 20.70 13.21 13.32
C SER A 757 21.16 14.56 12.71
N LYS A 758 20.27 15.30 12.04
CA LYS A 758 20.52 16.64 11.49
C LYS A 758 19.71 17.74 12.19
N GLU A 759 19.24 17.47 13.41
CA GLU A 759 18.34 18.34 14.19
C GLU A 759 16.98 18.61 13.52
N GLU A 760 16.61 17.81 12.53
CA GLU A 760 15.26 17.80 11.95
C GLU A 760 14.26 17.16 12.94
N ILE A 761 13.05 17.71 13.00
CA ILE A 761 11.99 17.29 13.92
C ILE A 761 10.82 16.69 13.14
N VAL A 762 10.30 15.57 13.61
CA VAL A 762 9.09 14.93 13.06
C VAL A 762 8.05 14.74 14.15
N LEU A 763 6.88 15.38 14.01
CA LEU A 763 5.76 15.29 14.95
C LEU A 763 4.99 13.95 14.79
N TYR A 764 4.44 13.41 15.87
CA TYR A 764 3.62 12.20 15.85
C TYR A 764 2.39 12.30 16.76
N ASP A 765 1.30 11.64 16.35
CA ASP A 765 0.19 11.28 17.25
C ASP A 765 0.42 9.87 17.82
N HIS A 766 0.91 8.98 16.95
CA HIS A 766 1.31 7.61 17.29
C HIS A 766 2.72 7.33 16.77
N LEU A 767 3.62 6.93 17.67
CA LEU A 767 4.98 6.54 17.36
C LEU A 767 5.15 5.02 17.43
N ILE A 768 5.65 4.43 16.34
CA ILE A 768 5.83 2.99 16.20
C ILE A 768 7.32 2.70 16.05
N LEU A 769 7.91 2.06 17.06
CA LEU A 769 9.32 1.73 17.09
C LEU A 769 9.55 0.32 16.55
N CYS A 770 10.23 0.23 15.40
CA CYS A 770 10.50 -1.01 14.66
C CYS A 770 11.98 -1.10 14.22
N THR A 771 12.90 -0.48 14.96
CA THR A 771 14.34 -0.39 14.63
C THR A 771 15.10 -1.72 14.70
N GLY A 772 14.58 -2.71 15.44
CA GLY A 772 15.17 -4.04 15.55
C GLY A 772 16.53 -4.04 16.27
N GLN A 773 17.34 -5.06 15.97
CA GLN A 773 18.72 -5.21 16.46
C GLN A 773 19.67 -5.29 15.27
N GLN A 774 20.86 -4.71 15.42
CA GLN A 774 21.89 -4.56 14.38
C GLN A 774 23.23 -5.12 14.87
N TYR A 775 24.03 -5.66 13.94
CA TYR A 775 25.41 -6.05 14.18
C TYR A 775 26.23 -4.87 14.64
N GLN A 776 27.01 -5.09 15.69
CA GLN A 776 27.85 -4.07 16.32
C GLN A 776 29.33 -4.24 15.92
N VAL A 777 30.08 -3.14 16.02
CA VAL A 777 31.54 -3.18 15.91
C VAL A 777 32.09 -3.87 17.15
N PRO A 778 32.90 -4.95 17.00
CA PRO A 778 33.42 -5.69 18.12
C PRO A 778 34.50 -4.85 18.82
N CYS A 779 34.41 -4.73 20.14
CA CYS A 779 35.46 -4.07 20.92
C CYS A 779 36.62 -5.06 21.13
N PRO A 780 37.86 -4.74 20.65
CA PRO A 780 39.01 -5.57 20.95
C PRO A 780 39.26 -5.65 22.46
N THR A 781 39.59 -6.83 22.98
CA THR A 781 39.81 -7.04 24.42
C THR A 781 41.03 -6.29 24.97
N GLY A 782 41.89 -5.78 24.10
CA GLY A 782 43.13 -5.09 24.44
C GLY A 782 44.29 -6.02 24.80
N ALA A 783 44.07 -7.34 24.77
CA ALA A 783 45.08 -8.33 25.17
C ALA A 783 46.30 -8.31 24.22
N ASP A 784 47.50 -8.17 24.81
CA ASP A 784 48.75 -8.20 24.07
C ASP A 784 49.18 -9.65 23.80
N ILE A 785 49.13 -10.05 22.53
CA ILE A 785 49.46 -11.42 22.11
C ILE A 785 50.95 -11.77 22.30
N SER A 786 51.84 -10.78 22.45
CA SER A 786 53.27 -11.02 22.70
C SER A 786 53.51 -11.66 24.09
N GLN A 787 52.57 -11.45 25.02
CA GLN A 787 52.60 -12.01 26.36
C GLN A 787 51.96 -13.42 26.42
N HIS A 788 51.58 -13.99 25.27
CA HIS A 788 50.96 -15.31 25.15
C HIS A 788 49.67 -15.51 25.97
N VAL A 789 48.92 -14.42 26.20
CA VAL A 789 47.65 -14.42 26.95
C VAL A 789 46.63 -15.34 26.29
N THR A 790 45.91 -16.11 27.10
CA THR A 790 44.84 -17.01 26.65
C THR A 790 43.45 -16.51 27.05
N ASN A 791 42.38 -17.04 26.44
CA ASN A 791 41.00 -16.66 26.79
C ASN A 791 40.65 -16.81 28.28
N ARG A 792 41.41 -17.60 29.05
CA ARG A 792 41.19 -17.82 30.50
C ARG A 792 41.64 -16.64 31.35
N GLU A 793 42.56 -15.84 30.84
CA GLU A 793 43.21 -14.73 31.54
C GLU A 793 42.58 -13.38 31.16
N ILE A 794 41.70 -13.37 30.17
CA ILE A 794 40.99 -12.18 29.70
C ILE A 794 39.70 -12.01 30.51
N PRO A 795 39.49 -10.87 31.18
CA PRO A 795 38.23 -10.60 31.87
C PRO A 795 37.07 -10.62 30.85
N ASN A 796 35.87 -10.98 31.31
CA ASN A 796 34.67 -11.09 30.47
C ASN A 796 34.23 -9.69 29.96
N SER A 797 34.99 -9.12 29.02
CA SER A 797 34.83 -7.77 28.48
C SER A 797 33.92 -7.72 27.26
N GLY A 798 33.31 -8.85 26.86
CA GLY A 798 32.40 -8.97 25.71
C GLY A 798 31.14 -8.10 25.74
N LYS A 799 30.98 -7.23 26.76
CA LYS A 799 29.92 -6.23 26.87
C LYS A 799 30.40 -4.79 26.66
N GLN A 800 31.69 -4.58 26.40
CA GLN A 800 32.23 -3.24 26.13
C GLN A 800 31.89 -2.82 24.71
N GLN A 801 31.40 -1.59 24.58
CA GLN A 801 31.11 -0.97 23.29
C GLN A 801 32.39 -0.36 22.73
N TYR A 802 32.62 -0.55 21.43
CA TYR A 802 33.68 0.16 20.73
C TYR A 802 33.31 1.65 20.60
N THR A 803 34.13 2.53 21.17
CA THR A 803 33.88 3.99 21.21
C THR A 803 34.85 4.80 20.35
N ASP A 804 35.93 4.18 19.89
CA ASP A 804 36.89 4.80 18.99
C ASP A 804 36.35 4.92 17.56
N LYS A 805 37.11 5.59 16.69
CA LYS A 805 36.77 5.71 15.26
C LYS A 805 36.70 4.32 14.62
N VAL A 806 35.59 4.01 13.95
CA VAL A 806 35.43 2.75 13.21
C VAL A 806 36.39 2.76 12.01
N PRO A 807 37.24 1.72 11.84
CA PRO A 807 38.17 1.66 10.71
C PRO A 807 37.46 1.64 9.36
N CYS A 808 38.05 2.28 8.34
CA CYS A 808 37.42 2.43 7.03
C CYS A 808 37.20 1.12 6.25
N ASN A 809 37.89 0.04 6.64
CA ASN A 809 37.79 -1.30 6.05
C ASN A 809 37.11 -2.33 6.97
N HIS A 810 36.39 -1.84 7.99
CA HIS A 810 35.52 -2.64 8.84
C HIS A 810 34.05 -2.51 8.39
N PHE A 811 33.36 -3.64 8.25
CA PHE A 811 31.99 -3.69 7.74
C PHE A 811 31.07 -4.43 8.71
N THR A 812 29.98 -3.77 9.11
CA THR A 812 28.80 -4.37 9.75
C THR A 812 27.66 -4.33 8.74
N LEU A 813 27.24 -5.48 8.22
CA LEU A 813 26.19 -5.53 7.21
C LEU A 813 24.83 -5.74 7.89
N ASN A 814 23.99 -4.70 7.93
CA ASN A 814 22.67 -4.77 8.56
C ASN A 814 21.52 -4.71 7.56
N ASP A 815 21.74 -4.06 6.42
CA ASP A 815 20.76 -3.93 5.35
C ASP A 815 21.43 -4.02 3.97
N GLU A 816 20.62 -3.89 2.92
CA GLU A 816 21.08 -3.99 1.53
C GLU A 816 22.04 -2.86 1.13
N GLU A 817 21.88 -1.67 1.71
CA GLU A 817 22.73 -0.51 1.41
C GLU A 817 24.13 -0.71 2.00
N ASP A 818 24.23 -1.27 3.21
CA ASP A 818 25.53 -1.68 3.78
C ASP A 818 26.22 -2.73 2.90
N CYS A 819 25.46 -3.68 2.35
CA CYS A 819 25.97 -4.69 1.42
C CYS A 819 26.50 -4.03 0.12
N CYS A 820 25.75 -3.07 -0.44
CA CYS A 820 26.17 -2.29 -1.61
C CYS A 820 27.47 -1.53 -1.38
N LYS A 821 27.61 -0.87 -0.22
CA LYS A 821 28.83 -0.16 0.17
C LYS A 821 30.02 -1.11 0.27
N ALA A 822 29.85 -2.27 0.90
CA ALA A 822 30.89 -3.28 1.00
C ALA A 822 31.31 -3.79 -0.39
N LEU A 823 30.35 -4.09 -1.27
CA LEU A 823 30.63 -4.52 -2.66
C LEU A 823 31.39 -3.48 -3.46
N SER A 824 30.95 -2.23 -3.37
CA SER A 824 31.60 -1.11 -4.05
C SER A 824 33.03 -0.94 -3.55
N TRP A 825 33.25 -1.10 -2.24
CA TRP A 825 34.56 -1.04 -1.64
C TRP A 825 35.48 -2.18 -2.09
N ILE A 826 34.96 -3.42 -2.19
CA ILE A 826 35.70 -4.58 -2.71
C ILE A 826 36.16 -4.35 -4.15
N ARG A 827 35.25 -3.86 -5.01
CA ARG A 827 35.52 -3.60 -6.43
C ARG A 827 36.55 -2.49 -6.60
N ASN A 828 36.44 -1.40 -5.83
CA ASN A 828 37.31 -0.23 -5.95
C ASN A 828 38.75 -0.48 -5.43
N ASN A 829 38.94 -1.37 -4.45
CA ASN A 829 40.24 -1.62 -3.83
C ASN A 829 40.98 -2.88 -4.35
N SER A 830 40.52 -3.48 -5.46
CA SER A 830 41.14 -4.67 -6.10
C SER A 830 41.41 -5.85 -5.15
N ILE A 831 40.59 -6.01 -4.10
CA ILE A 831 40.77 -7.02 -3.03
C ILE A 831 40.71 -8.44 -3.58
N ILE A 832 39.98 -8.62 -4.68
CA ILE A 832 39.77 -9.88 -5.41
C ILE A 832 41.10 -10.57 -5.77
N ALA A 833 42.17 -9.82 -6.01
CA ALA A 833 43.46 -10.37 -6.44
C ALA A 833 44.34 -10.90 -5.29
N GLU A 834 44.53 -10.12 -4.21
CA GLU A 834 45.56 -10.40 -3.18
C GLU A 834 45.20 -9.97 -1.73
N GLY A 835 43.97 -9.49 -1.47
CA GLY A 835 43.60 -8.98 -0.15
C GLY A 835 43.10 -10.06 0.82
N ASN A 836 43.61 -10.08 2.07
CA ASN A 836 43.14 -11.01 3.10
C ASN A 836 41.83 -10.50 3.72
N VAL A 837 40.79 -11.32 3.75
CA VAL A 837 39.48 -10.98 4.31
C VAL A 837 39.25 -11.77 5.59
N ILE A 838 38.89 -11.08 6.66
CA ILE A 838 38.49 -11.69 7.92
C ILE A 838 36.98 -11.57 8.05
N VAL A 839 36.30 -12.70 8.24
CA VAL A 839 34.87 -12.74 8.56
C VAL A 839 34.75 -13.24 10.00
N TYR A 840 34.35 -12.36 10.92
CA TYR A 840 34.30 -12.63 12.35
C TYR A 840 32.86 -12.82 12.84
N GLY A 841 32.48 -14.05 13.21
CA GLY A 841 31.13 -14.35 13.67
C GLY A 841 30.75 -15.83 13.59
N ASN A 842 29.53 -16.15 14.01
CA ASN A 842 28.98 -17.52 14.04
C ASN A 842 27.49 -17.58 13.65
N THR A 843 26.99 -16.57 12.94
CA THR A 843 25.61 -16.50 12.47
C THR A 843 25.46 -17.09 11.06
N ILE A 844 24.22 -17.31 10.61
CA ILE A 844 23.99 -17.74 9.23
C ILE A 844 24.50 -16.72 8.21
N ASP A 845 24.40 -15.41 8.53
CA ASP A 845 24.91 -14.29 7.71
C ASP A 845 26.42 -14.37 7.48
N THR A 846 27.14 -14.99 8.44
CA THR A 846 28.58 -15.24 8.33
C THR A 846 28.89 -16.17 7.16
N TYR A 847 28.12 -17.26 7.03
CA TYR A 847 28.33 -18.26 5.98
C TYR A 847 27.87 -17.76 4.61
N THR A 848 26.74 -17.05 4.53
CA THR A 848 26.27 -16.44 3.28
C THR A 848 27.22 -15.35 2.79
N THR A 849 27.85 -14.59 3.69
CA THR A 849 28.89 -13.62 3.34
C THR A 849 30.14 -14.31 2.78
N VAL A 850 30.60 -15.40 3.39
CA VAL A 850 31.75 -16.17 2.85
C VAL A 850 31.45 -16.70 1.44
N GLU A 851 30.27 -17.28 1.22
CA GLU A 851 29.87 -17.75 -0.12
C GLU A 851 29.77 -16.60 -1.13
N THR A 852 29.28 -15.44 -0.71
CA THR A 852 29.20 -14.25 -1.57
C THR A 852 30.59 -13.77 -1.98
N LEU A 853 31.54 -13.71 -1.04
CA LEU A 853 32.94 -13.35 -1.31
C LEU A 853 33.60 -14.33 -2.29
N LEU A 854 33.38 -15.64 -2.10
CA LEU A 854 33.86 -16.68 -3.01
C LEU A 854 33.27 -16.49 -4.42
N ASN A 855 31.98 -16.18 -4.53
CA ASN A 855 31.29 -15.97 -5.80
C ASN A 855 31.80 -14.76 -6.59
N ILE A 856 32.12 -13.67 -5.89
CA ILE A 856 32.65 -12.44 -6.51
C ILE A 856 34.13 -12.62 -6.93
N GLY A 857 34.74 -13.76 -6.60
CA GLY A 857 36.06 -14.17 -7.07
C GLY A 857 37.19 -14.03 -6.05
N VAL A 858 36.89 -13.74 -4.78
CA VAL A 858 37.91 -13.75 -3.72
C VAL A 858 38.37 -15.20 -3.52
N ARG A 859 39.67 -15.45 -3.69
CA ARG A 859 40.22 -16.80 -3.49
C ARG A 859 40.04 -17.23 -2.04
N GLY A 860 39.52 -18.44 -1.80
CA GLY A 860 39.24 -18.91 -0.45
C GLY A 860 40.47 -18.97 0.47
N SER A 861 41.68 -19.14 -0.08
CA SER A 861 42.95 -19.08 0.68
C SER A 861 43.22 -17.72 1.36
N TYR A 862 42.55 -16.66 0.90
CA TYR A 862 42.63 -15.33 1.49
C TYR A 862 41.46 -15.02 2.43
N ILE A 863 40.51 -15.94 2.59
CA ILE A 863 39.36 -15.77 3.49
C ILE A 863 39.64 -16.51 4.80
N HIS A 864 39.61 -15.77 5.90
CA HIS A 864 39.77 -16.28 7.25
C HIS A 864 38.44 -16.14 8.00
N LEU A 865 37.76 -17.25 8.23
CA LEU A 865 36.56 -17.31 9.04
C LEU A 865 36.96 -17.49 10.50
N VAL A 866 36.68 -16.49 11.35
CA VAL A 866 37.05 -16.50 12.76
C VAL A 866 35.79 -16.53 13.61
N GLN A 867 35.60 -17.60 14.38
CA GLN A 867 34.42 -17.82 15.19
C GLN A 867 34.71 -17.48 16.66
N PRO A 868 33.94 -16.55 17.28
CA PRO A 868 34.06 -16.28 18.70
C PRO A 868 33.61 -17.50 19.53
N PRO A 869 34.00 -17.58 20.81
CA PRO A 869 33.45 -18.56 21.75
C PRO A 869 31.91 -18.49 21.74
N PRO A 870 31.22 -19.64 21.65
CA PRO A 870 29.78 -19.66 21.51
C PRO A 870 29.09 -19.10 22.77
N THR A 871 28.15 -18.17 22.60
CA THR A 871 27.30 -17.63 23.68
C THR A 871 26.17 -18.58 24.08
N SER A 872 25.86 -19.55 23.21
CA SER A 872 24.85 -20.59 23.38
C SER A 872 25.43 -21.94 22.96
N THR A 873 24.95 -23.02 23.57
CA THR A 873 25.30 -24.39 23.15
C THR A 873 24.70 -24.77 21.79
N ILE A 874 23.85 -23.91 21.20
CA ILE A 874 23.13 -24.15 19.95
C ILE A 874 23.79 -23.33 18.83
N THR A 875 24.17 -24.01 17.75
CA THR A 875 24.71 -23.39 16.52
C THR A 875 23.60 -22.67 15.73
N CYS A 876 23.97 -21.78 14.82
CA CYS A 876 22.98 -21.07 13.99
C CYS A 876 22.24 -21.96 12.97
N ILE A 877 22.78 -23.14 12.64
CA ILE A 877 22.17 -24.13 11.73
C ILE A 877 21.40 -25.21 12.51
N ASN A 878 21.89 -25.56 13.70
CA ASN A 878 21.32 -26.58 14.60
C ASN A 878 21.02 -27.91 13.89
N ASN A 879 21.90 -28.33 12.97
CA ASN A 879 21.78 -29.58 12.24
C ASN A 879 23.18 -30.08 11.82
N TYR A 880 23.67 -31.11 12.50
CA TYR A 880 25.00 -31.66 12.30
C TYR A 880 25.30 -32.11 10.85
N SER A 881 24.31 -32.67 10.15
CA SER A 881 24.52 -33.13 8.77
C SER A 881 24.76 -31.96 7.81
N VAL A 882 24.03 -30.86 7.99
CA VAL A 882 24.20 -29.63 7.22
C VAL A 882 25.50 -28.92 7.59
N GLU A 883 25.79 -28.81 8.89
CA GLU A 883 27.02 -28.21 9.40
C GLU A 883 28.26 -28.93 8.85
N SER A 884 28.27 -30.27 8.89
CA SER A 884 29.38 -31.07 8.36
C SER A 884 29.59 -30.85 6.85
N ALA A 885 28.51 -30.71 6.08
CA ALA A 885 28.60 -30.43 4.64
C ALA A 885 29.17 -29.03 4.37
N VAL A 886 28.74 -28.02 5.13
CA VAL A 886 29.24 -26.64 5.01
C VAL A 886 30.71 -26.54 5.42
N GLU A 887 31.11 -27.22 6.50
CA GLU A 887 32.52 -27.27 6.94
C GLU A 887 33.45 -27.90 5.89
N GLU A 888 32.99 -28.98 5.24
CA GLU A 888 33.72 -29.64 4.18
C GLU A 888 33.83 -28.74 2.94
N ALA A 889 32.76 -28.03 2.58
CA ALA A 889 32.77 -27.07 1.48
C ALA A 889 33.71 -25.88 1.73
N LEU A 890 33.73 -25.34 2.95
CA LEU A 890 34.69 -24.30 3.35
C LEU A 890 36.13 -24.78 3.18
N ARG A 891 36.44 -25.99 3.63
CA ARG A 891 37.76 -26.61 3.48
C ARG A 891 38.13 -26.82 2.01
N ALA A 892 37.18 -27.30 1.21
CA ALA A 892 37.38 -27.52 -0.23
C ALA A 892 37.62 -26.22 -1.00
N ALA A 893 36.99 -25.12 -0.59
CA ALA A 893 37.23 -23.78 -1.13
C ALA A 893 38.56 -23.16 -0.68
N GLY A 894 39.26 -23.76 0.28
CA GLY A 894 40.51 -23.25 0.85
C GLY A 894 40.34 -22.20 1.94
N VAL A 895 39.13 -22.01 2.48
CA VAL A 895 38.84 -21.07 3.56
C VAL A 895 39.42 -21.60 4.87
N THR A 896 40.16 -20.75 5.59
CA THR A 896 40.74 -21.13 6.89
C THR A 896 39.79 -20.76 8.02
N VAL A 897 39.42 -21.74 8.85
CA VAL A 897 38.47 -21.55 9.96
C VAL A 897 39.20 -21.60 11.30
N TYR A 898 39.03 -20.56 12.12
CA TYR A 898 39.54 -20.45 13.49
C TYR A 898 38.36 -20.48 14.47
N ARG A 899 38.44 -21.31 15.53
CA ARG A 899 37.38 -21.48 16.53
C ARG A 899 37.80 -20.91 17.89
N ASP A 900 36.80 -20.57 18.69
CA ASP A 900 36.95 -20.05 20.05
C ASP A 900 37.92 -18.86 20.14
N ALA A 901 37.94 -18.02 19.10
CA ALA A 901 38.90 -16.95 18.94
C ALA A 901 38.28 -15.60 19.34
N LEU A 902 38.84 -14.94 20.35
CA LEU A 902 38.42 -13.60 20.77
C LEU A 902 39.30 -12.54 20.12
N LEU A 903 38.70 -11.46 19.63
CA LEU A 903 39.44 -10.33 19.08
C LEU A 903 40.28 -9.65 20.17
N ALA A 904 41.60 -9.69 20.03
CA ALA A 904 42.55 -9.15 20.98
C ALA A 904 42.85 -7.68 20.70
N GLN A 905 43.44 -7.39 19.53
CA GLN A 905 43.85 -6.05 19.10
C GLN A 905 43.83 -5.94 17.58
N TRP A 906 43.56 -4.74 17.06
CA TRP A 906 43.89 -4.36 15.69
C TRP A 906 45.28 -3.71 15.64
N ASN A 907 46.04 -3.97 14.58
CA ASN A 907 47.34 -3.33 14.31
C ASN A 907 48.31 -3.34 15.50
N GLU A 908 48.31 -4.39 16.33
CA GLU A 908 49.16 -4.52 17.53
C GLU A 908 48.94 -3.37 18.55
N GLY A 909 47.68 -2.93 18.71
CA GLY A 909 47.30 -1.86 19.63
C GLY A 909 47.64 -0.45 19.13
N ARG A 910 48.08 -0.31 17.88
CA ARG A 910 48.30 0.98 17.19
C ARG A 910 47.00 1.48 16.56
N ASP A 911 47.09 2.60 15.85
CA ASP A 911 45.98 3.18 15.09
C ASP A 911 45.29 2.11 14.21
N PRO A 912 43.99 1.83 14.44
CA PRO A 912 43.30 0.75 13.76
C PRO A 912 42.84 1.11 12.33
N ASP A 913 42.99 2.36 11.87
CA ASP A 913 42.48 2.82 10.56
C ASP A 913 43.59 3.01 9.50
N PRO A 914 43.67 2.16 8.44
CA PRO A 914 42.89 0.95 8.19
C PRO A 914 43.42 -0.27 8.97
N ILE A 915 42.59 -1.29 9.15
CA ILE A 915 42.96 -2.56 9.77
C ILE A 915 43.92 -3.29 8.81
N ARG A 916 45.18 -3.45 9.19
CA ARG A 916 46.22 -4.18 8.43
C ARG A 916 46.45 -5.59 8.98
N SER A 917 46.21 -5.78 10.26
CA SER A 917 46.22 -7.10 10.89
C SER A 917 45.34 -7.14 12.12
N ALA A 918 44.68 -8.27 12.35
CA ALA A 918 43.90 -8.53 13.56
C ALA A 918 44.57 -9.66 14.37
N CYS A 919 44.70 -9.44 15.67
CA CYS A 919 45.24 -10.39 16.63
C CYS A 919 44.09 -11.03 17.39
N PHE A 920 44.17 -12.33 17.64
CA PHE A 920 43.15 -13.08 18.34
C PHE A 920 43.78 -13.92 19.45
N THR A 921 43.07 -14.04 20.57
CA THR A 921 43.39 -15.01 21.62
C THR A 921 42.51 -16.23 21.47
N THR A 922 43.01 -17.39 21.89
CA THR A 922 42.24 -18.64 21.93
C THR A 922 42.43 -19.31 23.30
N PRO A 923 41.73 -20.42 23.59
CA PRO A 923 41.98 -21.18 24.81
C PRO A 923 43.39 -21.79 24.89
N THR A 924 44.12 -21.89 23.77
CA THR A 924 45.42 -22.57 23.69
C THR A 924 46.56 -21.63 23.35
N LYS A 925 46.50 -20.92 22.21
CA LYS A 925 47.56 -20.02 21.74
C LYS A 925 46.99 -18.85 20.94
N PRO A 926 47.43 -17.60 21.21
CA PRO A 926 47.06 -16.46 20.38
C PRO A 926 47.70 -16.53 18.99
N PHE A 927 47.07 -15.89 18.01
CA PHE A 927 47.54 -15.82 16.64
C PHE A 927 47.25 -14.46 16.01
N ARG A 928 47.92 -14.18 14.88
CA ARG A 928 47.80 -12.94 14.12
C ARG A 928 47.45 -13.25 12.68
N LEU A 929 46.52 -12.49 12.12
CA LEU A 929 46.13 -12.57 10.71
C LEU A 929 46.36 -11.22 10.00
N PRO A 930 46.93 -11.20 8.79
CA PRO A 930 46.86 -10.04 7.93
C PRO A 930 45.40 -9.78 7.54
N CYS A 931 45.05 -8.52 7.39
CA CYS A 931 43.69 -8.10 7.09
C CYS A 931 43.74 -6.94 6.10
N SER A 932 42.94 -7.07 5.05
CA SER A 932 42.61 -6.00 4.10
C SER A 932 41.16 -5.60 4.29
N MET A 933 40.29 -6.52 4.74
CA MET A 933 38.87 -6.27 5.01
C MET A 933 38.39 -7.08 6.20
N PHE A 934 37.55 -6.49 7.06
CA PHE A 934 37.02 -7.12 8.25
C PHE A 934 35.50 -7.04 8.28
N PHE A 935 34.81 -8.18 8.26
CA PHE A 935 33.36 -8.26 8.46
C PHE A 935 33.04 -8.72 9.88
N SER A 936 32.10 -8.05 10.56
CA SER A 936 31.65 -8.43 11.91
C SER A 936 30.20 -8.90 11.91
N PHE A 937 30.01 -10.14 12.38
CA PHE A 937 28.73 -10.83 12.58
C PHE A 937 28.65 -11.46 13.99
N CYS A 938 29.33 -10.89 14.98
CA CYS A 938 29.47 -11.48 16.31
C CYS A 938 28.18 -11.42 17.14
N GLU A 939 27.58 -10.25 17.31
CA GLU A 939 26.36 -10.07 18.09
C GLU A 939 25.50 -8.95 17.51
N LYS A 940 24.18 -9.15 17.53
CA LYS A 940 23.20 -8.09 17.22
C LYS A 940 22.71 -7.47 18.52
N ASN A 941 22.78 -6.15 18.62
CA ASN A 941 22.25 -5.39 19.74
C ASN A 941 21.40 -4.21 19.25
N VAL A 942 20.66 -3.57 20.15
CA VAL A 942 19.98 -2.31 19.84
C VAL A 942 21.06 -1.26 19.56
N ASP A 943 20.88 -0.53 18.46
CA ASP A 943 21.74 0.58 18.11
C ASP A 943 21.90 1.57 19.28
N TYR A 944 23.10 2.08 19.51
CA TYR A 944 23.39 2.91 20.69
C TYR A 944 22.62 4.23 20.71
N GLU A 945 22.52 4.92 19.57
CA GLU A 945 21.75 6.17 19.48
C GLU A 945 20.27 5.89 19.72
N THR A 946 19.75 4.79 19.18
CA THR A 946 18.40 4.33 19.47
C THR A 946 18.23 4.05 20.96
N PHE A 947 19.11 3.26 21.58
CA PHE A 947 19.07 2.96 23.02
C PHE A 947 19.08 4.24 23.86
N LYS A 948 20.00 5.16 23.55
CA LYS A 948 20.12 6.46 24.23
C LYS A 948 18.82 7.26 24.11
N ALA A 949 18.26 7.37 22.90
CA ALA A 949 16.99 8.06 22.68
C ALA A 949 15.83 7.46 23.50
N LEU A 950 15.74 6.13 23.59
CA LEU A 950 14.72 5.44 24.40
C LEU A 950 14.90 5.72 25.89
N ASN A 951 16.15 5.62 26.38
CA ASN A 951 16.48 5.82 27.78
C ASN A 951 16.28 7.28 28.22
N ASP A 952 16.74 8.23 27.42
CA ASP A 952 16.58 9.67 27.69
C ASP A 952 15.10 10.07 27.65
N ALA A 953 14.28 9.42 26.82
CA ALA A 953 12.83 9.56 26.80
C ALA A 953 12.12 8.86 27.98
N CYS A 954 12.85 8.24 28.91
CA CYS A 954 12.30 7.50 30.05
C CYS A 954 11.33 6.37 29.62
N LEU A 955 11.61 5.71 28.49
CA LEU A 955 10.94 4.48 28.12
C LEU A 955 11.58 3.30 28.87
N VAL A 956 10.75 2.38 29.36
CA VAL A 956 11.24 1.28 30.21
C VAL A 956 12.11 0.33 29.39
N TYR A 957 13.39 0.28 29.72
CA TYR A 957 14.40 -0.55 29.06
C TYR A 957 15.05 -1.51 30.06
N ASP A 958 14.99 -2.81 29.78
CA ASP A 958 15.60 -3.86 30.61
C ASP A 958 16.26 -4.90 29.68
N GLY A 959 17.44 -4.52 29.17
CA GLY A 959 18.14 -5.22 28.09
C GLY A 959 17.49 -5.11 26.71
N ARG A 960 16.19 -4.81 26.66
CA ARG A 960 15.35 -4.52 25.49
C ARG A 960 14.22 -3.57 25.90
N LEU A 961 13.56 -2.95 24.93
CA LEU A 961 12.40 -2.10 25.18
C LEU A 961 11.23 -2.95 25.68
N VAL A 962 10.66 -2.59 26.83
CA VAL A 962 9.60 -3.36 27.48
C VAL A 962 8.24 -2.97 26.91
N ILE A 963 7.45 -3.97 26.53
CA ILE A 963 6.10 -3.81 26.02
C ILE A 963 5.06 -4.68 26.75
N ASP A 964 3.79 -4.32 26.64
CA ASP A 964 2.65 -5.15 27.01
C ASP A 964 2.23 -6.12 25.87
N THR A 965 1.14 -6.86 26.09
CA THR A 965 0.53 -7.79 25.11
C THR A 965 -0.07 -7.09 23.88
N ASN A 966 -0.33 -5.79 23.96
CA ASN A 966 -0.90 -4.96 22.92
C ASN A 966 0.15 -4.02 22.31
N PHE A 967 1.44 -4.35 22.42
CA PHE A 967 2.57 -3.60 21.87
C PHE A 967 2.83 -2.22 22.47
N HIS A 968 2.11 -1.81 23.53
CA HIS A 968 2.38 -0.52 24.17
C HIS A 968 3.67 -0.56 24.97
N THR A 969 4.38 0.55 24.96
CA THR A 969 5.41 0.84 25.97
C THR A 969 4.75 1.35 27.25
N ASN A 970 5.52 1.97 28.16
CA ASN A 970 4.94 2.72 29.28
C ASN A 970 4.25 4.03 28.87
N ASP A 971 4.26 4.37 27.58
CA ASP A 971 3.52 5.47 26.98
C ASP A 971 2.50 4.92 25.97
N ILE A 972 1.22 5.30 26.10
CA ILE A 972 0.14 4.77 25.25
C ILE A 972 0.23 5.26 23.80
N ALA A 973 0.86 6.42 23.56
CA ALA A 973 1.10 6.97 22.24
C ALA A 973 2.27 6.27 21.52
N ILE A 974 3.10 5.51 22.25
CA ILE A 974 4.30 4.85 21.73
C ILE A 974 4.16 3.34 21.81
N ARG A 975 4.13 2.70 20.64
CA ARG A 975 4.14 1.25 20.48
C ARG A 975 5.49 0.78 19.95
N ALA A 976 5.84 -0.46 20.22
CA ALA A 976 7.06 -1.05 19.70
C ALA A 976 6.90 -2.52 19.35
N ALA A 977 7.63 -2.97 18.33
CA ALA A 977 7.60 -4.36 17.89
C ALA A 977 8.93 -4.84 17.28
N GLY A 978 9.07 -6.14 17.11
CA GLY A 978 10.27 -6.76 16.55
C GLY A 978 11.37 -7.02 17.57
N SER A 979 12.57 -7.37 17.09
CA SER A 979 13.66 -7.87 17.93
C SER A 979 14.18 -6.89 18.99
N LEU A 980 13.86 -5.60 18.89
CA LEU A 980 14.20 -4.59 19.90
C LEU A 980 13.38 -4.72 21.20
N THR A 981 12.29 -5.50 21.17
CA THR A 981 11.30 -5.57 22.26
C THR A 981 11.42 -6.82 23.10
N LYS A 982 10.89 -6.74 24.33
CA LYS A 982 10.56 -7.87 25.20
C LYS A 982 9.24 -7.61 25.94
N PHE A 983 8.54 -8.68 26.32
CA PHE A 983 7.36 -8.55 27.15
C PHE A 983 7.72 -8.16 28.58
N SER A 984 6.81 -7.44 29.25
CA SER A 984 6.96 -7.07 30.67
C SER A 984 7.14 -8.29 31.58
N ASN A 985 8.02 -8.17 32.58
CA ASN A 985 8.30 -9.22 33.55
C ASN A 985 7.03 -9.65 34.34
N LYS A 986 5.94 -8.86 34.31
CA LYS A 986 4.64 -9.22 34.89
C LYS A 986 4.02 -10.50 34.31
N TYR A 987 4.43 -10.88 33.10
CA TYR A 987 3.95 -12.08 32.42
C TYR A 987 4.78 -13.34 32.73
N TYR A 988 5.88 -13.23 33.49
CA TYR A 988 6.78 -14.34 33.84
C TYR A 988 7.30 -15.16 32.64
N SER A 989 7.48 -14.51 31.48
CA SER A 989 7.80 -15.16 30.20
C SER A 989 9.01 -14.50 29.50
N ASN A 990 10.10 -14.32 30.25
CA ASN A 990 11.26 -13.53 29.78
C ASN A 990 11.98 -14.15 28.56
N GLU A 991 11.83 -15.45 28.35
CA GLU A 991 12.44 -16.17 27.21
C GLU A 991 11.72 -15.92 25.89
N TRP A 992 10.43 -15.61 25.95
CA TRP A 992 9.63 -15.31 24.77
C TRP A 992 9.72 -13.83 24.44
N THR A 993 10.17 -13.54 23.23
CA THR A 993 10.24 -12.18 22.69
C THR A 993 9.77 -12.20 21.25
N HIS A 994 9.54 -11.03 20.66
CA HIS A 994 9.21 -10.95 19.23
C HIS A 994 10.27 -11.60 18.32
N SER A 995 11.53 -11.70 18.75
CA SER A 995 12.57 -12.42 17.99
C SER A 995 12.32 -13.94 17.87
N SER A 996 11.42 -14.51 18.67
CA SER A 996 11.03 -15.92 18.62
C SER A 996 10.00 -16.23 17.53
N PHE A 997 9.37 -15.21 16.94
CA PHE A 997 8.26 -15.35 15.99
C PHE A 997 8.59 -14.76 14.61
N SER A 998 7.68 -14.93 13.65
CA SER A 998 7.80 -14.33 12.32
C SER A 998 7.65 -12.81 12.37
N SER A 999 8.62 -12.07 11.85
CA SER A 999 8.57 -10.60 11.77
C SER A 999 7.36 -10.11 10.99
N LYS A 1000 6.98 -10.81 9.92
CA LYS A 1000 5.81 -10.47 9.10
C LYS A 1000 4.50 -10.65 9.87
N GLU A 1001 4.36 -11.74 10.62
CA GLU A 1001 3.16 -11.95 11.45
C GLU A 1001 3.07 -10.90 12.56
N ILE A 1002 4.19 -10.56 13.20
CA ILE A 1002 4.23 -9.53 14.25
C ILE A 1002 3.80 -8.16 13.69
N GLY A 1003 4.34 -7.76 12.53
CA GLY A 1003 3.98 -6.49 11.89
C GLY A 1003 2.50 -6.41 11.51
N PHE A 1004 1.95 -7.51 10.98
CA PHE A 1004 0.51 -7.65 10.73
C PHE A 1004 -0.32 -7.51 12.02
N GLN A 1005 0.07 -8.19 13.10
CA GLN A 1005 -0.67 -8.15 14.38
C GLN A 1005 -0.60 -6.77 15.05
N LEU A 1006 0.55 -6.09 14.95
CA LEU A 1006 0.68 -4.70 15.39
C LEU A 1006 -0.28 -3.78 14.62
N ALA A 1007 -0.36 -3.93 13.29
CA ALA A 1007 -1.28 -3.15 12.47
C ALA A 1007 -2.74 -3.47 12.79
N ALA A 1008 -3.10 -4.75 12.95
CA ALA A 1008 -4.44 -5.17 13.34
C ALA A 1008 -4.87 -4.58 14.70
N ALA A 1009 -3.96 -4.56 15.68
CA ALA A 1009 -4.21 -3.93 16.97
C ALA A 1009 -4.45 -2.41 16.82
N MET A 1010 -3.70 -1.73 15.94
CA MET A 1010 -3.89 -0.29 15.70
C MET A 1010 -5.13 0.02 14.86
N LEU A 1011 -5.52 -0.83 13.92
CA LEU A 1011 -6.71 -0.61 13.08
C LEU A 1011 -7.99 -0.49 13.92
N SER A 1012 -8.06 -1.17 15.07
CA SER A 1012 -9.17 -1.02 16.02
C SER A 1012 -9.37 0.41 16.56
N LEU A 1013 -8.34 1.27 16.46
CA LEU A 1013 -8.41 2.68 16.86
C LEU A 1013 -9.00 3.59 15.77
N PHE A 1014 -8.88 3.19 14.51
CA PHE A 1014 -9.17 4.06 13.36
C PHE A 1014 -10.33 3.55 12.50
N ASP A 1015 -10.64 2.27 12.56
CA ASP A 1015 -11.66 1.63 11.76
C ASP A 1015 -12.96 1.45 12.56
N PRO A 1016 -13.99 2.27 12.31
CA PRO A 1016 -15.26 2.16 13.02
C PRO A 1016 -16.08 0.93 12.61
N THR A 1017 -15.66 0.21 11.56
CA THR A 1017 -16.34 -1.03 11.12
C THR A 1017 -15.88 -2.26 11.91
N LEU A 1018 -14.76 -2.15 12.62
CA LEU A 1018 -14.28 -3.20 13.50
C LEU A 1018 -14.99 -3.12 14.85
N GLU A 1019 -15.34 -4.27 15.41
CA GLU A 1019 -15.87 -4.31 16.78
C GLU A 1019 -14.82 -3.79 17.76
N PRO A 1020 -15.19 -2.92 18.72
CA PRO A 1020 -14.27 -2.46 19.74
C PRO A 1020 -13.75 -3.67 20.52
N VAL A 1021 -12.41 -3.77 20.63
CA VAL A 1021 -11.75 -4.87 21.32
C VAL A 1021 -12.25 -4.91 22.76
N THR A 1022 -12.98 -5.95 23.11
CA THR A 1022 -13.39 -6.18 24.50
C THR A 1022 -12.14 -6.53 25.31
N GLU A 1023 -11.93 -5.83 26.43
CA GLU A 1023 -10.83 -6.16 27.34
C GLU A 1023 -10.93 -7.65 27.73
N PRO A 1024 -9.84 -8.42 27.62
CA PRO A 1024 -9.87 -9.82 27.99
C PRO A 1024 -10.24 -9.95 29.49
N PRO A 1025 -10.95 -11.02 29.88
CA PRO A 1025 -11.21 -11.32 31.29
C PRO A 1025 -9.92 -11.24 32.13
N ALA A 1026 -10.01 -10.73 33.36
CA ALA A 1026 -8.84 -10.46 34.23
C ALA A 1026 -7.87 -11.65 34.42
N ASP A 1027 -8.34 -12.89 34.25
CA ASP A 1027 -7.53 -14.11 34.34
C ASP A 1027 -6.69 -14.39 33.07
N LEU A 1028 -7.10 -13.90 31.90
CA LEU A 1028 -6.39 -14.03 30.61
C LEU A 1028 -5.37 -12.90 30.38
N ASP A 1029 -5.46 -11.84 31.18
CA ASP A 1029 -4.64 -10.62 31.11
C ASP A 1029 -3.16 -10.84 31.49
N ARG A 1030 -2.81 -12.08 31.88
CA ARG A 1030 -1.44 -12.52 32.24
C ARG A 1030 -0.78 -13.43 31.21
N LEU A 1031 -1.43 -13.74 30.09
CA LEU A 1031 -0.86 -14.57 29.03
C LEU A 1031 -0.29 -13.69 27.91
N ILE A 1032 0.89 -14.05 27.40
CA ILE A 1032 1.43 -13.42 26.20
C ILE A 1032 0.76 -13.99 24.94
N PRO A 1033 0.62 -13.21 23.85
CA PRO A 1033 0.11 -13.73 22.59
C PRO A 1033 1.08 -14.76 22.00
N MET A 1034 0.54 -15.87 21.53
CA MET A 1034 1.30 -16.91 20.83
C MET A 1034 0.99 -16.88 19.34
N TYR A 1035 2.02 -16.55 18.56
CA TYR A 1035 1.94 -16.45 17.10
C TYR A 1035 2.27 -17.79 16.42
N LYS A 1036 1.65 -18.08 15.28
CA LYS A 1036 1.66 -19.42 14.65
C LYS A 1036 2.47 -19.50 13.35
N GLY A 1037 2.82 -18.36 12.78
CA GLY A 1037 3.62 -18.26 11.57
C GLY A 1037 5.00 -18.86 11.76
N ALA A 1038 5.49 -19.56 10.73
CA ALA A 1038 6.79 -20.20 10.78
C ALA A 1038 7.91 -19.16 10.87
N LYS A 1039 8.96 -19.50 11.61
CA LYS A 1039 10.24 -18.81 11.55
C LYS A 1039 11.08 -19.46 10.44
N ILE A 1040 11.54 -18.64 9.50
CA ILE A 1040 12.20 -19.10 8.27
C ILE A 1040 13.60 -18.50 8.21
N GLN A 1041 14.55 -19.31 7.77
CA GLN A 1041 15.91 -18.90 7.45
C GLN A 1041 16.31 -19.54 6.12
N GLY A 1042 16.83 -18.76 5.20
CA GLY A 1042 17.28 -19.24 3.89
C GLY A 1042 18.47 -18.45 3.38
N GLY A 1043 19.13 -18.96 2.35
CA GLY A 1043 20.31 -18.31 1.77
C GLY A 1043 21.16 -19.31 0.99
N ILE A 1044 22.29 -18.85 0.47
CA ILE A 1044 23.24 -19.70 -0.23
C ILE A 1044 24.47 -19.83 0.66
N LEU A 1045 24.77 -21.07 1.08
CA LEU A 1045 25.85 -21.41 1.97
C LEU A 1045 27.10 -21.84 1.20
N PRO A 1046 28.30 -21.84 1.85
CA PRO A 1046 29.56 -22.25 1.24
C PRO A 1046 29.47 -23.55 0.46
N GLY A 1047 29.98 -23.55 -0.77
CA GLY A 1047 29.84 -24.68 -1.71
C GLY A 1047 28.64 -24.57 -2.63
N SER A 1048 28.06 -23.36 -2.72
CA SER A 1048 26.86 -23.05 -3.51
C SER A 1048 25.65 -23.90 -3.14
N TYR A 1049 25.48 -24.17 -1.85
CA TYR A 1049 24.31 -24.87 -1.35
C TYR A 1049 23.15 -23.90 -1.10
N HIS A 1050 22.05 -24.07 -1.82
CA HIS A 1050 20.76 -23.46 -1.50
C HIS A 1050 20.23 -24.07 -0.19
N TYR A 1051 20.03 -23.23 0.82
CA TYR A 1051 19.57 -23.62 2.15
C TYR A 1051 18.20 -23.01 2.44
N LEU A 1052 17.33 -23.80 3.04
CA LEU A 1052 16.04 -23.37 3.57
C LEU A 1052 15.73 -24.14 4.86
N HIS A 1053 15.45 -23.42 5.93
CA HIS A 1053 15.00 -23.95 7.19
C HIS A 1053 13.71 -23.27 7.61
N ILE A 1054 12.67 -24.05 7.85
CA ILE A 1054 11.35 -23.59 8.27
C ILE A 1054 11.04 -24.30 9.57
N ALA A 1055 10.76 -23.56 10.63
CA ALA A 1055 10.47 -24.13 11.95
C ALA A 1055 9.29 -23.42 12.62
N LYS A 1056 8.61 -24.13 13.52
CA LYS A 1056 7.65 -23.49 14.42
C LYS A 1056 8.37 -22.46 15.31
N PRO A 1057 7.68 -21.37 15.71
CA PRO A 1057 8.16 -20.53 16.79
C PRO A 1057 8.43 -21.35 18.05
N ALA A 1058 9.65 -21.25 18.57
CA ALA A 1058 10.10 -22.00 19.73
C ALA A 1058 11.28 -21.29 20.40
N ILE A 1059 11.46 -21.58 21.69
CA ILE A 1059 12.70 -21.24 22.41
C ILE A 1059 13.81 -22.14 21.84
N PRO A 1060 14.97 -21.57 21.46
CA PRO A 1060 16.08 -22.35 20.92
C PRO A 1060 16.44 -23.54 21.81
N THR A 1061 16.39 -24.74 21.24
CA THR A 1061 16.77 -26.00 21.92
C THR A 1061 17.62 -26.83 20.95
N PRO A 1062 18.72 -27.49 21.38
CA PRO A 1062 19.52 -28.32 20.49
C PRO A 1062 18.68 -29.40 19.82
N LEU A 1063 18.88 -29.64 18.52
CA LEU A 1063 18.06 -30.59 17.75
C LEU A 1063 18.12 -32.01 18.34
N GLU A 1064 19.29 -32.47 18.78
CA GLU A 1064 19.45 -33.78 19.41
C GLU A 1064 18.60 -33.93 20.68
N VAL A 1065 18.51 -32.86 21.47
CA VAL A 1065 17.66 -32.82 22.67
C VAL A 1065 16.20 -32.86 22.30
N GLN A 1066 15.79 -32.16 21.24
CA GLN A 1066 14.42 -32.23 20.73
C GLN A 1066 14.07 -33.65 20.26
N MET A 1067 14.96 -34.28 19.48
CA MET A 1067 14.79 -35.64 18.97
C MET A 1067 14.70 -36.69 20.08
N ALA A 1068 15.38 -36.45 21.20
CA ALA A 1068 15.33 -37.34 22.37
C ALA A 1068 14.01 -37.25 23.16
N GLN A 1069 13.17 -36.24 22.92
CA GLN A 1069 11.91 -36.10 23.63
C GLN A 1069 10.89 -37.17 23.17
N PRO A 1070 10.15 -37.80 24.10
CA PRO A 1070 9.19 -38.86 23.76
C PRO A 1070 8.03 -38.37 22.87
N ASN A 1071 7.80 -37.07 22.84
CA ASN A 1071 6.72 -36.41 22.10
C ASN A 1071 7.20 -35.78 20.77
N PHE A 1072 8.46 -36.01 20.37
CA PHE A 1072 9.06 -35.44 19.15
C PHE A 1072 8.30 -35.83 17.88
N GLY A 1073 7.84 -37.07 17.76
CA GLY A 1073 7.13 -37.56 16.59
C GLY A 1073 8.04 -38.34 15.63
N LEU A 1074 7.92 -38.10 14.32
CA LEU A 1074 8.62 -38.81 13.26
C LEU A 1074 9.48 -37.85 12.42
N GLU A 1075 10.65 -38.32 12.01
CA GLU A 1075 11.53 -37.62 11.07
C GLU A 1075 11.63 -38.40 9.76
N ILE A 1076 11.53 -37.68 8.64
CA ILE A 1076 11.67 -38.20 7.28
C ILE A 1076 12.84 -37.46 6.63
N VAL A 1077 13.83 -38.20 6.11
CA VAL A 1077 15.00 -37.64 5.43
C VAL A 1077 15.20 -38.35 4.09
N THR A 1078 15.41 -37.57 3.04
CA THR A 1078 15.85 -38.07 1.72
C THR A 1078 17.15 -37.38 1.27
N GLY A 1079 17.94 -38.10 0.47
CA GLY A 1079 19.19 -37.63 -0.08
C GLY A 1079 20.31 -37.43 0.96
N ASN A 1080 21.35 -36.67 0.59
CA ASN A 1080 22.55 -36.50 1.42
C ASN A 1080 23.03 -35.04 1.39
N ALA A 1081 23.37 -34.49 2.56
CA ALA A 1081 23.79 -33.10 2.71
C ALA A 1081 25.07 -32.78 1.94
N LYS A 1082 26.05 -33.69 1.96
CA LYS A 1082 27.32 -33.52 1.25
C LYS A 1082 27.14 -33.51 -0.27
N ASN A 1083 26.21 -34.33 -0.77
CA ASN A 1083 25.89 -34.36 -2.20
C ASN A 1083 25.02 -33.16 -2.64
N GLY A 1084 24.47 -32.41 -1.69
CA GLY A 1084 23.53 -31.32 -1.97
C GLY A 1084 22.19 -31.83 -2.50
N THR A 1085 21.68 -32.90 -1.92
CA THR A 1085 20.35 -33.45 -2.22
C THR A 1085 19.51 -33.65 -0.97
N TYR A 1086 19.86 -32.98 0.13
CA TYR A 1086 19.28 -33.23 1.44
C TYR A 1086 17.93 -32.54 1.61
N PHE A 1087 16.93 -33.31 2.01
CA PHE A 1087 15.62 -32.83 2.38
C PHE A 1087 15.17 -33.54 3.66
N ARG A 1088 14.88 -32.77 4.70
CA ARG A 1088 14.36 -33.25 5.98
C ARG A 1088 12.98 -32.65 6.27
N ILE A 1089 12.03 -33.50 6.65
CA ILE A 1089 10.73 -33.11 7.20
C ILE A 1089 10.56 -33.74 8.58
N HIS A 1090 10.20 -32.92 9.56
CA HIS A 1090 9.84 -33.35 10.91
C HIS A 1090 8.34 -33.21 11.11
N ILE A 1091 7.73 -34.31 11.55
CA ILE A 1091 6.30 -34.46 11.79
C ILE A 1091 6.11 -34.70 13.28
N ASN A 1092 5.34 -33.84 13.95
CA ASN A 1092 5.15 -33.95 15.40
C ASN A 1092 4.23 -35.12 15.80
N LYS A 1093 4.02 -35.31 17.11
CA LYS A 1093 3.13 -36.36 17.65
C LYS A 1093 1.68 -36.29 17.15
N TYR A 1094 1.23 -35.12 16.70
CA TYR A 1094 -0.09 -34.89 16.13
C TYR A 1094 -0.13 -35.04 14.61
N LYS A 1095 0.93 -35.60 14.01
CA LYS A 1095 1.05 -35.86 12.57
C LYS A 1095 1.04 -34.57 11.70
N MET A 1096 1.44 -33.45 12.29
CA MET A 1096 1.59 -32.16 11.61
C MET A 1096 3.06 -31.88 11.28
N VAL A 1097 3.33 -31.31 10.10
CA VAL A 1097 4.66 -30.83 9.72
C VAL A 1097 5.04 -29.64 10.58
N GLU A 1098 6.16 -29.77 11.29
CA GLU A 1098 6.60 -28.81 12.30
C GLU A 1098 7.97 -28.19 11.97
N THR A 1099 8.84 -28.92 11.26
CA THR A 1099 10.12 -28.38 10.77
C THR A 1099 10.44 -28.94 9.38
N ILE A 1100 11.01 -28.11 8.50
CA ILE A 1100 11.54 -28.50 7.19
C ILE A 1100 12.97 -27.98 7.09
N THR A 1101 13.89 -28.78 6.56
CA THR A 1101 15.28 -28.36 6.30
C THR A 1101 15.75 -28.91 4.97
N CYS A 1102 16.11 -28.01 4.06
CA CYS A 1102 16.57 -28.31 2.72
C CYS A 1102 18.01 -27.81 2.55
N LEU A 1103 18.87 -28.62 1.94
CA LEU A 1103 20.20 -28.25 1.49
C LEU A 1103 20.45 -28.88 0.11
N SER A 1104 20.47 -28.04 -0.92
CA SER A 1104 20.52 -28.48 -2.32
C SER A 1104 21.63 -27.77 -3.11
N LYS A 1105 22.27 -28.44 -4.06
CA LYS A 1105 23.12 -27.76 -5.06
C LYS A 1105 22.31 -27.09 -6.17
N GLU A 1106 21.11 -27.58 -6.43
CA GLU A 1106 20.19 -26.99 -7.40
C GLU A 1106 19.19 -26.07 -6.71
N PRO A 1107 18.79 -24.95 -7.36
CA PRO A 1107 17.74 -24.08 -6.82
C PRO A 1107 16.42 -24.83 -6.74
N PHE A 1108 15.63 -24.53 -5.70
CA PHE A 1108 14.33 -25.14 -5.46
C PHE A 1108 13.27 -24.08 -5.13
N PRO A 1109 11.97 -24.38 -5.31
CA PRO A 1109 10.90 -23.41 -5.09
C PRO A 1109 10.61 -23.21 -3.59
N ALA A 1110 11.40 -22.38 -2.91
CA ALA A 1110 11.26 -22.12 -1.47
C ALA A 1110 9.84 -21.63 -1.10
N SER A 1111 9.23 -20.76 -1.92
CA SER A 1111 7.87 -20.26 -1.72
C SER A 1111 6.80 -21.36 -1.68
N ASN A 1112 6.99 -22.45 -2.43
CA ASN A 1112 6.13 -23.62 -2.40
C ASN A 1112 6.35 -24.41 -1.10
N TYR A 1113 7.60 -24.71 -0.74
CA TYR A 1113 7.92 -25.54 0.42
C TYR A 1113 7.50 -24.91 1.75
N ILE A 1114 7.49 -23.58 1.85
CA ILE A 1114 6.95 -22.87 3.02
C ILE A 1114 5.48 -23.26 3.29
N ARG A 1115 4.69 -23.63 2.27
CA ARG A 1115 3.27 -24.02 2.46
C ARG A 1115 3.07 -25.44 2.99
N LEU A 1116 4.11 -26.26 2.99
CA LEU A 1116 4.07 -27.59 3.60
C LEU A 1116 4.08 -27.52 5.13
N PHE A 1117 4.60 -26.43 5.70
CA PHE A 1117 4.57 -26.19 7.14
C PHE A 1117 3.14 -26.12 7.68
N GLY A 1118 2.90 -26.76 8.82
CA GLY A 1118 1.58 -26.79 9.45
C GLY A 1118 0.52 -27.59 8.68
N GLN A 1119 0.93 -28.43 7.73
CA GLN A 1119 0.06 -29.39 7.06
C GLN A 1119 0.10 -30.75 7.76
N HIS A 1120 -1.04 -31.46 7.74
CA HIS A 1120 -1.10 -32.83 8.25
C HIS A 1120 -0.52 -33.80 7.21
N GLU A 1121 0.21 -34.83 7.65
CA GLU A 1121 0.90 -35.78 6.75
C GLU A 1121 -0.03 -36.47 5.73
N GLN A 1122 -1.29 -36.71 6.11
CA GLN A 1122 -2.30 -37.28 5.22
C GLN A 1122 -2.66 -36.39 4.04
N LEU A 1123 -2.68 -35.06 4.26
CA LEU A 1123 -2.91 -34.09 3.19
C LEU A 1123 -1.74 -34.05 2.21
N LEU A 1124 -0.53 -34.36 2.70
CA LEU A 1124 0.67 -34.55 1.89
C LEU A 1124 0.70 -35.96 1.27
N ASN A 1125 -0.46 -36.43 0.80
CA ASN A 1125 -0.66 -37.71 0.12
C ASN A 1125 -0.18 -38.94 0.94
N ASN A 1126 -0.55 -38.97 2.23
CA ASN A 1126 -0.15 -40.01 3.20
C ASN A 1126 1.38 -40.19 3.28
N LEU A 1127 2.07 -39.06 3.48
CA LEU A 1127 3.53 -38.94 3.44
C LEU A 1127 4.24 -40.00 4.29
N CYS A 1128 3.77 -40.25 5.52
CA CYS A 1128 4.44 -41.20 6.42
C CYS A 1128 4.37 -42.63 5.88
N ALA A 1129 3.17 -43.09 5.49
CA ALA A 1129 2.96 -44.45 5.02
C ALA A 1129 3.72 -44.72 3.71
N ARG A 1130 3.66 -43.78 2.76
CA ARG A 1130 4.38 -43.92 1.48
C ARG A 1130 5.90 -43.93 1.64
N TYR A 1131 6.42 -43.18 2.61
CA TYR A 1131 7.85 -43.21 2.92
C TYR A 1131 8.26 -44.54 3.55
N GLU A 1132 7.48 -45.06 4.51
CA GLU A 1132 7.69 -46.39 5.10
C GLU A 1132 7.66 -47.51 4.03
N ASP A 1133 6.75 -47.39 3.05
CA ASP A 1133 6.64 -48.29 1.90
C ASP A 1133 7.71 -48.06 0.81
N LYS A 1134 8.66 -47.14 1.03
CA LYS A 1134 9.75 -46.76 0.09
C LYS A 1134 9.27 -46.26 -1.28
N LEU A 1135 8.07 -45.69 -1.33
CA LEU A 1135 7.50 -45.07 -2.54
C LEU A 1135 8.00 -43.64 -2.77
N ILE A 1136 8.71 -43.07 -1.80
CA ILE A 1136 9.26 -41.70 -1.85
C ILE A 1136 10.79 -41.79 -1.83
N PRO A 1137 11.44 -41.91 -3.01
CA PRO A 1137 12.90 -41.97 -3.08
C PRO A 1137 13.55 -40.60 -2.83
N ASP A 1138 12.86 -39.52 -3.18
CA ASP A 1138 13.34 -38.15 -3.09
C ASP A 1138 12.17 -37.18 -2.88
N LEU A 1139 12.26 -36.36 -1.82
CA LEU A 1139 11.22 -35.39 -1.49
C LEU A 1139 11.19 -34.20 -2.46
N TYR A 1140 12.30 -33.83 -3.09
CA TYR A 1140 12.31 -32.73 -4.08
C TYR A 1140 11.42 -33.08 -5.27
N SER A 1141 11.60 -34.26 -5.86
CA SER A 1141 10.76 -34.76 -6.94
C SER A 1141 9.33 -35.05 -6.50
N TYR A 1142 9.11 -35.60 -5.31
CA TYR A 1142 7.78 -35.89 -4.76
C TYR A 1142 6.88 -34.65 -4.65
N PHE A 1143 7.41 -33.53 -4.14
CA PHE A 1143 6.64 -32.28 -4.03
C PHE A 1143 6.56 -31.48 -5.34
N MET A 1144 7.21 -31.94 -6.40
CA MET A 1144 6.99 -31.44 -7.77
C MET A 1144 5.87 -32.17 -8.51
N GLU A 1145 5.26 -33.19 -7.90
CA GLU A 1145 4.15 -33.91 -8.53
C GLU A 1145 2.88 -33.02 -8.66
N PRO A 1146 2.03 -33.26 -9.69
CA PRO A 1146 0.88 -32.41 -9.98
C PRO A 1146 -0.11 -32.24 -8.82
N TRP A 1147 -0.31 -33.28 -7.99
CA TRP A 1147 -1.23 -33.25 -6.84
C TRP A 1147 -0.84 -32.24 -5.76
N CYS A 1148 0.41 -31.78 -5.73
CA CYS A 1148 0.88 -30.84 -4.73
C CYS A 1148 0.54 -29.37 -5.09
N MET A 1149 0.30 -29.08 -6.38
CA MET A 1149 0.10 -27.71 -6.87
C MET A 1149 -1.09 -26.99 -6.21
N ALA A 1150 -2.18 -27.71 -5.90
CA ALA A 1150 -3.33 -27.15 -5.20
C ALA A 1150 -2.97 -26.67 -3.78
N LEU A 1151 -2.05 -27.37 -3.09
CA LEU A 1151 -1.57 -26.98 -1.75
C LEU A 1151 -0.71 -25.72 -1.80
N PHE A 1152 -0.02 -25.50 -2.92
CA PHE A 1152 0.82 -24.33 -3.13
C PHE A 1152 0.07 -23.11 -3.61
N HIS A 1153 -1.22 -23.22 -3.94
CA HIS A 1153 -2.04 -22.09 -4.32
C HIS A 1153 -2.33 -21.15 -3.14
N ASP A 1154 -2.44 -19.85 -3.38
CA ASP A 1154 -2.65 -18.83 -2.34
C ASP A 1154 -3.98 -19.01 -1.59
N ARG A 1155 -5.06 -19.33 -2.31
CA ARG A 1155 -6.42 -19.55 -1.78
C ARG A 1155 -6.68 -20.91 -1.15
N PHE A 1156 -5.70 -21.81 -1.13
CA PHE A 1156 -5.89 -23.11 -0.49
C PHE A 1156 -6.18 -22.98 1.02
N ILE A 1157 -5.66 -21.93 1.66
CA ILE A 1157 -5.94 -21.64 3.07
C ILE A 1157 -7.41 -21.28 3.31
N ASP A 1158 -8.06 -20.61 2.37
CA ASP A 1158 -9.45 -20.21 2.47
C ASP A 1158 -10.36 -21.43 2.32
N LEU A 1159 -10.05 -22.31 1.34
CA LEU A 1159 -10.68 -23.63 1.26
C LEU A 1159 -10.56 -24.39 2.58
N ARG A 1160 -9.38 -24.44 3.20
CA ARG A 1160 -9.21 -25.12 4.50
C ARG A 1160 -10.10 -24.53 5.60
N LYS A 1161 -10.27 -23.20 5.63
CA LYS A 1161 -11.15 -22.53 6.61
C LYS A 1161 -12.61 -22.85 6.33
N GLU A 1162 -13.03 -22.80 5.07
CA GLU A 1162 -14.39 -23.16 4.63
C GLU A 1162 -14.72 -24.61 4.99
N LEU A 1163 -13.83 -25.56 4.65
CA LEU A 1163 -14.01 -26.97 5.01
C LEU A 1163 -14.08 -27.17 6.53
N ARG A 1164 -13.28 -26.43 7.31
CA ARG A 1164 -13.38 -26.47 8.76
C ARG A 1164 -14.73 -25.93 9.22
N GLN A 1165 -15.17 -24.80 8.67
CA GLN A 1165 -16.44 -24.17 9.02
C GLN A 1165 -17.61 -25.13 8.78
N ILE A 1166 -17.65 -25.80 7.63
CA ILE A 1166 -18.64 -26.84 7.29
C ILE A 1166 -18.66 -27.96 8.35
N LEU A 1167 -17.51 -28.38 8.87
CA LEU A 1167 -17.44 -29.45 9.88
C LEU A 1167 -17.82 -28.97 11.29
N THR A 1168 -17.71 -27.67 11.55
CA THR A 1168 -18.05 -27.05 12.84
C THR A 1168 -19.50 -26.58 12.91
N SER A 1169 -20.11 -26.21 11.79
CA SER A 1169 -21.50 -25.77 11.70
C SER A 1169 -22.46 -26.92 12.03
N LYS A 1170 -23.56 -26.61 12.72
CA LYS A 1170 -24.66 -27.56 12.92
C LYS A 1170 -25.59 -27.46 11.72
N GLU A 1171 -25.38 -28.31 10.73
CA GLU A 1171 -26.15 -28.26 9.48
C GLU A 1171 -27.43 -29.13 9.50
N GLU A 1172 -27.55 -30.06 10.45
CA GLU A 1172 -28.75 -30.88 10.66
C GLU A 1172 -29.38 -30.57 12.03
N GLU A 1173 -30.69 -30.28 12.07
CA GLU A 1173 -31.39 -29.80 13.28
C GLU A 1173 -31.28 -30.77 14.48
N ASP A 1174 -31.13 -32.07 14.23
CA ASP A 1174 -31.15 -33.14 15.24
C ASP A 1174 -29.80 -33.82 15.51
N LEU A 1175 -28.72 -33.46 14.81
CA LEU A 1175 -27.40 -34.07 14.97
C LEU A 1175 -26.34 -33.04 15.42
N PRO A 1176 -25.47 -33.39 16.39
CA PRO A 1176 -24.35 -32.53 16.77
C PRO A 1176 -23.34 -32.39 15.63
N SER A 1177 -22.61 -31.27 15.59
CA SER A 1177 -21.55 -31.09 14.60
C SER A 1177 -20.39 -32.06 14.82
N ILE A 1178 -19.54 -32.26 13.80
CA ILE A 1178 -18.39 -33.17 13.93
C ILE A 1178 -17.42 -32.67 15.02
N GLU A 1179 -17.27 -31.35 15.19
CA GLU A 1179 -16.48 -30.78 16.28
C GLU A 1179 -17.11 -31.04 17.65
N GLN A 1180 -18.43 -30.88 17.78
CA GLN A 1180 -19.13 -31.19 19.02
C GLN A 1180 -18.98 -32.67 19.38
N LEU A 1181 -19.16 -33.57 18.42
CA LEU A 1181 -18.91 -35.00 18.62
C LEU A 1181 -17.48 -35.27 19.04
N ALA A 1182 -16.49 -34.62 18.41
CA ALA A 1182 -15.09 -34.77 18.79
C ALA A 1182 -14.83 -34.33 20.24
N ARG A 1183 -15.39 -33.18 20.66
CA ARG A 1183 -15.30 -32.69 22.05
C ARG A 1183 -16.00 -33.64 23.03
N GLN A 1184 -17.22 -34.07 22.73
CA GLN A 1184 -17.97 -35.03 23.56
C GLN A 1184 -17.26 -36.38 23.70
N ILE A 1185 -16.50 -36.81 22.70
CA ILE A 1185 -15.68 -38.02 22.79
C ILE A 1185 -14.42 -37.77 23.64
N GLU A 1186 -13.82 -36.58 23.54
CA GLU A 1186 -12.65 -36.17 24.34
C GLU A 1186 -13.01 -35.99 25.83
N ASP A 1187 -14.18 -35.42 26.11
CA ASP A 1187 -14.75 -35.23 27.45
C ASP A 1187 -15.37 -36.51 28.02
N GLU A 1188 -15.24 -37.64 27.32
CA GLU A 1188 -15.80 -38.97 27.68
C GLU A 1188 -17.32 -38.99 27.89
N GLU A 1189 -18.06 -38.01 27.35
CA GLU A 1189 -19.53 -37.94 27.42
C GLU A 1189 -20.21 -39.04 26.58
N ILE A 1190 -19.53 -39.55 25.55
CA ILE A 1190 -20.03 -40.62 24.67
C ILE A 1190 -19.21 -41.90 24.84
N ASN A 1191 -19.86 -42.98 25.29
CA ASN A 1191 -19.23 -44.28 25.41
C ASN A 1191 -19.30 -45.07 24.08
N LEU A 1192 -18.21 -45.04 23.30
CA LEU A 1192 -18.14 -45.62 21.96
C LEU A 1192 -17.75 -47.12 21.99
N LYS A 1193 -18.48 -47.96 21.24
CA LYS A 1193 -18.13 -49.38 21.01
C LYS A 1193 -16.94 -49.58 20.06
N GLU A 1194 -16.55 -48.54 19.34
CA GLU A 1194 -15.48 -48.56 18.35
C GLU A 1194 -14.49 -47.41 18.59
N LYS A 1195 -13.32 -47.44 17.93
CA LYS A 1195 -12.33 -46.36 18.07
C LYS A 1195 -12.94 -45.01 17.65
N PRO A 1196 -12.75 -43.92 18.42
CA PRO A 1196 -13.24 -42.56 18.11
C PRO A 1196 -13.10 -42.13 16.66
N ARG A 1197 -11.92 -42.34 16.08
CA ARG A 1197 -11.62 -41.98 14.69
C ARG A 1197 -12.46 -42.76 13.66
N LYS A 1198 -12.78 -44.04 13.92
CA LYS A 1198 -13.63 -44.85 13.04
C LYS A 1198 -15.08 -44.38 13.13
N TYR A 1199 -15.55 -44.08 14.34
CA TYR A 1199 -16.87 -43.52 14.57
C TYR A 1199 -17.05 -42.19 13.82
N LEU A 1200 -16.16 -41.21 14.05
CA LEU A 1200 -16.22 -39.90 13.38
C LEU A 1200 -16.15 -40.03 11.85
N LYS A 1201 -15.33 -40.95 11.32
CA LYS A 1201 -15.27 -41.21 9.87
C LYS A 1201 -16.56 -41.79 9.33
N ARG A 1202 -17.22 -42.70 10.07
CA ARG A 1202 -18.53 -43.24 9.69
C ARG A 1202 -19.59 -42.14 9.69
N VAL A 1203 -19.65 -41.34 10.77
CA VAL A 1203 -20.58 -40.20 10.86
C VAL A 1203 -20.37 -39.25 9.69
N TYR A 1204 -19.14 -38.84 9.40
CA TYR A 1204 -18.82 -37.99 8.23
C TYR A 1204 -19.32 -38.60 6.90
N GLN A 1205 -19.19 -39.92 6.72
CA GLN A 1205 -19.59 -40.61 5.49
C GLN A 1205 -21.12 -40.79 5.36
N GLU A 1206 -21.82 -40.93 6.48
CA GLU A 1206 -23.27 -41.19 6.54
C GLU A 1206 -24.11 -39.90 6.55
N THR A 1207 -23.49 -38.75 6.83
CA THR A 1207 -24.14 -37.43 6.95
C THR A 1207 -23.89 -36.54 5.73
N ILE A 1208 -24.58 -35.39 5.66
CA ILE A 1208 -24.42 -34.40 4.59
C ILE A 1208 -23.03 -33.76 4.53
N TYR A 1209 -22.23 -33.82 5.61
CA TYR A 1209 -20.90 -33.20 5.63
C TYR A 1209 -20.00 -33.68 4.50
N LYS A 1210 -20.08 -34.96 4.10
CA LYS A 1210 -19.31 -35.49 2.96
C LYS A 1210 -19.65 -34.77 1.65
N SER A 1211 -20.93 -34.63 1.33
CA SER A 1211 -21.34 -34.02 0.06
C SER A 1211 -21.02 -32.52 0.01
N LEU A 1212 -21.14 -31.83 1.15
CA LEU A 1212 -20.78 -30.42 1.28
C LEU A 1212 -19.28 -30.19 1.09
N VAL A 1213 -18.45 -31.01 1.75
CA VAL A 1213 -16.98 -30.96 1.59
C VAL A 1213 -16.57 -31.31 0.16
N GLU A 1214 -17.13 -32.35 -0.45
CA GLU A 1214 -16.86 -32.71 -1.84
C GLU A 1214 -17.24 -31.58 -2.80
N LYS A 1215 -18.41 -30.96 -2.60
CA LYS A 1215 -18.85 -29.81 -3.41
C LYS A 1215 -17.90 -28.61 -3.27
N SER A 1216 -17.53 -28.24 -2.05
CA SER A 1216 -16.62 -27.11 -1.79
C SER A 1216 -15.25 -27.31 -2.45
N ILE A 1217 -14.70 -28.54 -2.41
CA ILE A 1217 -13.44 -28.87 -3.11
C ILE A 1217 -13.60 -28.78 -4.63
N LEU A 1218 -14.70 -29.27 -5.19
CA LEU A 1218 -14.97 -29.17 -6.63
C LEU A 1218 -15.15 -27.72 -7.07
N ASP A 1219 -15.88 -26.91 -6.30
CA ASP A 1219 -16.08 -25.49 -6.55
C ASP A 1219 -14.72 -24.74 -6.53
N TYR A 1220 -13.84 -25.07 -5.58
CA TYR A 1220 -12.47 -24.54 -5.53
C TYR A 1220 -11.65 -24.89 -6.77
N LEU A 1221 -11.66 -26.16 -7.21
CA LEU A 1221 -10.91 -26.60 -8.40
C LEU A 1221 -11.47 -25.96 -9.67
N HIS A 1222 -12.79 -25.88 -9.79
CA HIS A 1222 -13.46 -25.24 -10.91
C HIS A 1222 -13.11 -23.75 -10.99
N TYR A 1223 -13.20 -23.04 -9.85
CA TYR A 1223 -12.92 -21.62 -9.76
C TYR A 1223 -11.45 -21.30 -10.09
N ASN A 1224 -10.51 -22.13 -9.61
CA ASN A 1224 -9.06 -21.93 -9.79
C ASN A 1224 -8.46 -22.71 -10.96
N HIS A 1225 -9.28 -23.19 -11.91
CA HIS A 1225 -8.81 -24.04 -13.01
C HIS A 1225 -7.65 -23.45 -13.80
N TYR A 1226 -7.68 -22.15 -14.08
CA TYR A 1226 -6.66 -21.47 -14.88
C TYR A 1226 -5.28 -21.50 -14.20
N HIS A 1227 -5.23 -21.63 -12.87
CA HIS A 1227 -4.01 -21.90 -12.10
C HIS A 1227 -3.72 -23.39 -11.92
N LEU A 1228 -4.77 -24.22 -11.92
CA LEU A 1228 -4.73 -25.64 -11.58
C LEU A 1228 -5.25 -26.54 -12.72
N PRO A 1229 -4.79 -26.40 -13.98
CA PRO A 1229 -5.35 -27.17 -15.10
C PRO A 1229 -4.99 -28.66 -15.05
N MET A 1230 -4.03 -29.04 -14.21
CA MET A 1230 -3.63 -30.43 -13.99
C MET A 1230 -4.61 -31.26 -13.17
N TYR A 1231 -5.68 -30.67 -12.62
CA TYR A 1231 -6.72 -31.38 -11.88
C TYR A 1231 -7.95 -31.58 -12.76
N ALA A 1232 -8.43 -32.81 -12.82
CA ALA A 1232 -9.69 -33.14 -13.50
C ALA A 1232 -10.88 -33.01 -12.53
N TRP A 1233 -12.04 -32.62 -13.04
CA TRP A 1233 -13.29 -32.58 -12.29
C TRP A 1233 -14.50 -32.98 -13.17
N PRO A 1234 -15.66 -33.30 -12.57
CA PRO A 1234 -16.86 -33.72 -13.29
C PRO A 1234 -17.34 -32.65 -14.29
N GLY A 1235 -17.39 -32.98 -15.59
CA GLY A 1235 -17.79 -32.07 -16.68
C GLY A 1235 -16.66 -31.70 -17.65
N ILE A 1236 -15.40 -31.97 -17.32
CA ILE A 1236 -14.26 -31.97 -18.26
C ILE A 1236 -13.99 -33.39 -18.82
N ILE A 1237 -14.25 -34.42 -18.02
CA ILE A 1237 -14.03 -35.85 -18.35
C ILE A 1237 -15.19 -36.39 -19.19
#